data_AF-A0A3A8Q1Z2-F1
#
_entry.id   AF-A0A3A8Q1Z2-F1
#
_cell.length_a   1.000
_cell.length_b   1.000
_cell.length_c   1.000
_cell.angle_alpha   90.00
_cell.angle_beta   90.00
_cell.angle_gamma   90.00
#
_symmetry.space_group_name_H-M   'P 1'
#
loop_
_entity.id
_entity.type
_entity.pdbx_description
1 polymer ?
#
loop_
_entity_poly.entity_id
_entity_poly.type
_entity_poly.pdbx_seq_one_letter_code
_entity_poly.pdbx_strand_id
1 'polypeptide(L)'
;MSAVTRLSAELDGWQAAWKQLEAFLDRMDGVADQDAPNVQTVCALLPVFNVIERARRRAVGIALAPALAASPRGEGLPSVSVGSLAGTESRLPGVEELEFAVGTIGADGDGKLTGAASLAGTVTLFAFRDEKHGGEVAVRVPTYDFGPLAASGTVDDAIDAGLFTTDQRKDAAESGVAELGTWTGLRGTRRAELKTTSETVSLSSVLDGLSVSSASSAFDPVASGATARQAECLSDRNALLQAKATLEEQGAAPELTDALQRAADSLQASATDYGAVATALQPPRTVIASVTGLASLKTTLRRADSPGIPGQLSNELTTLDIEAGKGMDEAVAARLAYPDGSLRMLRTLEWSLRFHWVFRQRWFDARNRAALTPMLKQVLKPFCDSLTRVLAGQSTGIPLVGPVVLVKDALTQATTLSVTPTVDLGQVQPGHVAHVGGDRPTLALVLGWDVKPGEKRLRIAPLNVSVATDAKLPGVAGMVRSGSSVDGSAVSVSTQELLDGHSAAGPQADGVVQEVIALGGKLNLILGQGGGALGLVPPAVATPYAGQTFKLLPPVEVGATRLFLDGIPPASTSGQVARPGELLLVRGADDEGTWWQGVATVDTVDVRTGAAARADDEVTTPTPLCCEDDEEVVVITLRDLQLPKSLVRGVTLRRDFKGFGGPSLATGVMLPIELDPGTANITEQDGGVTKTVLRDPELRAATTVLKSWLGVPT
;
A
#
# COMPACT_ATOMS: atom_id res chain seq x y z
N MET A 1 -36.56 -15.86 -4.22
CA MET A 1 -35.40 -15.36 -3.47
C MET A 1 -35.55 -13.85 -3.34
N SER A 2 -35.47 -13.28 -2.12
CA SER A 2 -35.69 -11.84 -1.90
C SER A 2 -34.55 -11.00 -2.54
N ALA A 3 -34.76 -9.70 -2.73
CA ALA A 3 -33.71 -8.80 -3.25
C ALA A 3 -32.50 -8.75 -2.30
N VAL A 4 -32.73 -8.78 -0.99
CA VAL A 4 -31.68 -8.82 0.05
C VAL A 4 -30.86 -10.10 -0.02
N THR A 5 -31.48 -11.28 -0.16
CA THR A 5 -30.72 -12.54 -0.28
C THR A 5 -29.88 -12.58 -1.55
N ARG A 6 -30.40 -12.04 -2.67
CA ARG A 6 -29.64 -11.95 -3.93
C ARG A 6 -28.45 -11.00 -3.80
N LEU A 7 -28.65 -9.84 -3.16
CA LEU A 7 -27.56 -8.89 -2.92
C LEU A 7 -26.50 -9.51 -1.99
N SER A 8 -26.89 -10.17 -0.89
CA SER A 8 -25.93 -10.84 0.01
C SER A 8 -25.06 -11.85 -0.73
N ALA A 9 -25.65 -12.72 -1.55
CA ALA A 9 -24.90 -13.69 -2.35
C ALA A 9 -23.99 -13.01 -3.39
N GLU A 10 -24.40 -11.86 -3.94
CA GLU A 10 -23.55 -11.06 -4.80
C GLU A 10 -22.35 -10.50 -4.02
N LEU A 11 -22.56 -9.89 -2.85
CA LEU A 11 -21.47 -9.35 -2.01
C LEU A 11 -20.46 -10.46 -1.63
N ASP A 12 -20.93 -11.65 -1.25
CA ASP A 12 -20.06 -12.79 -0.95
C ASP A 12 -19.21 -13.21 -2.16
N GLY A 13 -19.79 -13.19 -3.37
CA GLY A 13 -19.08 -13.47 -4.62
C GLY A 13 -17.99 -12.43 -4.93
N TRP A 14 -18.26 -11.16 -4.64
CA TRP A 14 -17.27 -10.08 -4.77
C TRP A 14 -16.13 -10.21 -3.76
N GLN A 15 -16.43 -10.50 -2.49
CA GLN A 15 -15.40 -10.77 -1.48
C GLN A 15 -14.54 -11.98 -1.84
N ALA A 16 -15.15 -13.06 -2.33
CA ALA A 16 -14.41 -14.24 -2.77
C ALA A 16 -13.48 -13.93 -3.96
N ALA A 17 -13.95 -13.13 -4.93
CA ALA A 17 -13.14 -12.70 -6.06
C ALA A 17 -11.96 -11.81 -5.61
N TRP A 18 -12.19 -10.92 -4.66
CA TRP A 18 -11.15 -10.06 -4.09
C TRP A 18 -10.12 -10.84 -3.27
N LYS A 19 -10.56 -11.76 -2.40
CA LYS A 19 -9.66 -12.64 -1.63
C LYS A 19 -8.73 -13.48 -2.52
N GLN A 20 -9.18 -13.87 -3.71
CA GLN A 20 -8.34 -14.56 -4.68
C GLN A 20 -7.21 -13.67 -5.21
N LEU A 21 -7.46 -12.37 -5.35
CA LEU A 21 -6.45 -11.39 -5.74
C LEU A 21 -5.48 -11.14 -4.60
N GLU A 22 -5.97 -10.91 -3.37
CA GLU A 22 -5.14 -10.76 -2.17
C GLU A 22 -4.20 -11.96 -1.99
N ALA A 23 -4.74 -13.18 -2.05
CA ALA A 23 -3.94 -14.40 -1.95
C ALA A 23 -2.93 -14.55 -3.10
N PHE A 24 -3.16 -13.92 -4.25
CA PHE A 24 -2.21 -13.90 -5.35
C PHE A 24 -1.07 -12.90 -5.08
N LEU A 25 -1.42 -11.70 -4.58
CA LEU A 25 -0.46 -10.67 -4.20
C LEU A 25 0.44 -11.14 -3.05
N ASP A 26 -0.15 -11.72 -2.00
CA ASP A 26 0.60 -12.31 -0.87
C ASP A 26 1.61 -13.37 -1.35
N ARG A 27 1.28 -14.14 -2.39
CA ARG A 27 2.22 -15.11 -2.99
C ARG A 27 3.34 -14.41 -3.75
N MET A 28 3.05 -13.36 -4.49
CA MET A 28 4.08 -12.58 -5.18
C MET A 28 5.05 -11.95 -4.18
N ASP A 29 4.52 -11.32 -3.12
CA ASP A 29 5.33 -10.73 -2.06
C ASP A 29 6.17 -11.80 -1.35
N GLY A 30 5.56 -12.94 -1.01
CA GLY A 30 6.28 -14.06 -0.40
C GLY A 30 7.42 -14.61 -1.27
N VAL A 31 7.26 -14.66 -2.59
CA VAL A 31 8.34 -15.07 -3.51
C VAL A 31 9.37 -13.96 -3.68
N ALA A 32 8.97 -12.69 -3.70
CA ALA A 32 9.89 -11.57 -3.74
C ALA A 32 10.78 -11.52 -2.48
N ASP A 33 10.23 -11.82 -1.31
CA ASP A 33 10.98 -11.94 -0.06
C ASP A 33 11.95 -13.13 -0.08
N GLN A 34 11.56 -14.24 -0.73
CA GLN A 34 12.46 -15.39 -0.94
C GLN A 34 13.61 -15.08 -1.91
N ASP A 35 13.38 -14.22 -2.92
CA ASP A 35 14.38 -13.78 -3.88
C ASP A 35 15.32 -12.69 -3.30
N ALA A 36 14.86 -11.95 -2.28
CA ALA A 36 15.55 -10.79 -1.70
C ALA A 36 17.03 -11.04 -1.32
N PRO A 37 17.41 -12.16 -0.66
CA PRO A 37 18.81 -12.41 -0.34
C PRO A 37 19.68 -12.65 -1.58
N ASN A 38 19.12 -13.32 -2.60
CA ASN A 38 19.84 -13.65 -3.82
C ASN A 38 20.06 -12.40 -4.69
N VAL A 39 19.09 -11.47 -4.77
CA VAL A 39 19.31 -10.17 -5.44
C VAL A 39 20.38 -9.34 -4.75
N GLN A 40 20.34 -9.28 -3.42
CA GLN A 40 21.30 -8.50 -2.66
C GLN A 40 22.71 -9.05 -2.87
N THR A 41 22.85 -10.39 -2.86
CA THR A 41 24.11 -11.08 -3.18
C THR A 41 24.61 -10.73 -4.58
N VAL A 42 23.76 -10.85 -5.61
CA VAL A 42 24.16 -10.52 -7.00
C VAL A 42 24.55 -9.04 -7.13
N CYS A 43 23.75 -8.13 -6.57
CA CYS A 43 24.02 -6.69 -6.63
C CYS A 43 25.30 -6.30 -5.88
N ALA A 44 25.63 -6.99 -4.77
CA ALA A 44 26.88 -6.78 -4.03
C ALA A 44 28.11 -7.32 -4.79
N LEU A 45 27.96 -8.44 -5.52
CA LEU A 45 29.06 -9.09 -6.25
C LEU A 45 29.39 -8.41 -7.60
N LEU A 46 28.45 -7.76 -8.27
CA LEU A 46 28.75 -7.06 -9.54
C LEU A 46 29.85 -5.98 -9.41
N PRO A 47 29.84 -5.08 -8.39
CA PRO A 47 30.96 -4.19 -8.11
C PRO A 47 32.28 -4.90 -7.81
N VAL A 48 32.23 -6.06 -7.15
CA VAL A 48 33.42 -6.88 -6.85
C VAL A 48 34.08 -7.35 -8.15
N PHE A 49 33.29 -7.83 -9.12
CA PHE A 49 33.83 -8.20 -10.43
C PHE A 49 34.36 -6.99 -11.20
N ASN A 50 33.75 -5.80 -11.08
CA ASN A 50 34.32 -4.57 -11.64
C ASN A 50 35.70 -4.24 -11.06
N VAL A 51 35.92 -4.51 -9.76
CA VAL A 51 37.23 -4.36 -9.10
C VAL A 51 38.23 -5.38 -9.67
N ILE A 52 37.84 -6.64 -9.81
CA ILE A 52 38.70 -7.71 -10.37
C ILE A 52 39.09 -7.38 -11.81
N GLU A 53 38.14 -6.96 -12.66
CA GLU A 53 38.43 -6.59 -14.06
C GLU A 53 39.32 -5.35 -14.14
N ARG A 54 39.16 -4.36 -13.25
CA ARG A 54 40.07 -3.21 -13.18
C ARG A 54 41.47 -3.59 -12.72
N ALA A 55 41.59 -4.47 -11.74
CA ALA A 55 42.89 -5.02 -11.35
C ALA A 55 43.54 -5.82 -12.49
N ARG A 56 42.74 -6.59 -13.24
CA ARG A 56 43.24 -7.31 -14.42
C ARG A 56 43.69 -6.36 -15.52
N ARG A 57 42.99 -5.24 -15.73
CA ARG A 57 43.44 -4.18 -16.66
C ARG A 57 44.81 -3.64 -16.27
N ARG A 58 45.06 -3.44 -14.97
CA ARG A 58 46.36 -2.96 -14.46
C ARG A 58 47.48 -3.98 -14.68
N ALA A 59 47.20 -5.25 -14.40
CA ALA A 59 48.20 -6.32 -14.48
C ALA A 59 48.46 -6.85 -15.89
N VAL A 60 47.42 -6.98 -16.73
CA VAL A 60 47.44 -7.73 -18.00
C VAL A 60 47.06 -6.86 -19.22
N GLY A 61 46.50 -5.67 -19.00
CA GLY A 61 46.10 -4.74 -20.08
C GLY A 61 44.79 -5.09 -20.78
N ILE A 62 44.06 -6.10 -20.32
CA ILE A 62 42.76 -6.53 -20.87
C ILE A 62 41.76 -6.67 -19.73
N ALA A 63 40.52 -6.22 -19.96
CA ALA A 63 39.43 -6.31 -18.98
C ALA A 63 38.08 -6.23 -19.68
N LEU A 64 37.08 -6.92 -19.12
CA LEU A 64 35.70 -6.69 -19.51
C LEU A 64 35.25 -5.28 -19.08
N ALA A 65 34.37 -4.67 -19.87
CA ALA A 65 33.65 -3.47 -19.48
C ALA A 65 32.73 -3.78 -18.28
N PRO A 66 32.43 -2.78 -17.44
CA PRO A 66 31.53 -2.96 -16.31
C PRO A 66 30.15 -3.47 -16.74
N ALA A 67 29.50 -4.24 -15.86
CA ALA A 67 28.09 -4.57 -16.01
C ALA A 67 27.23 -3.29 -15.89
N LEU A 68 25.98 -3.35 -16.37
CA LEU A 68 25.02 -2.29 -16.13
C LEU A 68 24.78 -2.11 -14.62
N ALA A 69 24.47 -0.88 -14.22
CA ALA A 69 24.16 -0.56 -12.84
C ALA A 69 22.91 -1.34 -12.40
N ALA A 70 22.96 -1.86 -11.16
CA ALA A 70 21.95 -2.74 -10.60
C ALA A 70 21.64 -2.34 -9.16
N SER A 71 20.38 -2.44 -8.77
CA SER A 71 19.89 -2.18 -7.41
C SER A 71 18.72 -3.12 -7.10
N PRO A 72 18.55 -3.60 -5.86
CA PRO A 72 17.33 -4.30 -5.46
C PRO A 72 16.11 -3.45 -5.80
N ARG A 73 15.14 -4.04 -6.52
CA ARG A 73 13.92 -3.34 -7.00
C ARG A 73 14.18 -2.10 -7.88
N GLY A 74 15.43 -1.88 -8.31
CA GLY A 74 15.84 -0.80 -9.21
C GLY A 74 15.66 0.63 -8.73
N GLU A 75 15.59 0.83 -7.41
CA GLU A 75 15.43 2.15 -6.83
C GLU A 75 16.56 3.10 -7.27
N GLY A 76 16.17 4.26 -7.81
CA GLY A 76 17.09 5.32 -8.22
C GLY A 76 17.82 5.09 -9.54
N LEU A 77 17.54 4.01 -10.29
CA LEU A 77 18.18 3.74 -11.57
C LEU A 77 17.51 4.48 -12.75
N PRO A 78 18.29 5.08 -13.66
CA PRO A 78 17.75 5.74 -14.86
C PRO A 78 17.27 4.71 -15.89
N SER A 79 16.32 5.10 -16.74
CA SER A 79 15.80 4.27 -17.84
C SER A 79 16.92 3.78 -18.77
N VAL A 80 16.98 2.48 -19.03
CA VAL A 80 17.96 1.87 -19.95
C VAL A 80 17.40 1.83 -21.38
N SER A 81 18.23 2.18 -22.35
CA SER A 81 17.87 2.14 -23.78
C SER A 81 18.24 0.77 -24.40
N VAL A 82 17.62 0.39 -25.52
CA VAL A 82 18.03 -0.82 -26.27
C VAL A 82 19.48 -0.69 -26.77
N GLY A 83 19.93 0.52 -27.08
CA GLY A 83 21.33 0.76 -27.48
C GLY A 83 22.35 0.42 -26.39
N SER A 84 21.98 0.53 -25.11
CA SER A 84 22.81 0.08 -23.98
C SER A 84 22.82 -1.44 -23.76
N LEU A 85 21.96 -2.17 -24.47
CA LEU A 85 21.97 -3.63 -24.51
C LEU A 85 22.77 -4.17 -25.72
N ALA A 86 22.98 -3.37 -26.77
CA ALA A 86 23.81 -3.76 -27.91
C ALA A 86 25.31 -3.76 -27.55
N GLY A 87 26.05 -4.82 -27.92
CA GLY A 87 27.51 -4.94 -27.68
C GLY A 87 27.93 -5.71 -26.41
N THR A 88 27.10 -6.64 -25.93
CA THR A 88 27.29 -7.40 -24.67
C THR A 88 28.56 -8.26 -24.61
N GLU A 89 29.13 -8.64 -25.75
CA GLU A 89 30.30 -9.53 -25.85
C GLU A 89 31.53 -9.01 -25.09
N SER A 90 31.64 -7.69 -24.89
CA SER A 90 32.78 -7.06 -24.22
C SER A 90 32.55 -6.65 -22.76
N ARG A 91 31.37 -6.95 -22.18
CA ARG A 91 31.02 -6.54 -20.80
C ARG A 91 30.82 -7.72 -19.85
N LEU A 92 30.98 -7.45 -18.56
CA LEU A 92 30.57 -8.39 -17.51
C LEU A 92 29.09 -8.74 -17.67
N PRO A 93 28.70 -10.03 -17.55
CA PRO A 93 27.30 -10.39 -17.52
C PRO A 93 26.62 -9.72 -16.34
N GLY A 94 25.58 -8.96 -16.62
CA GLY A 94 24.80 -8.30 -15.59
C GLY A 94 23.53 -9.07 -15.27
N VAL A 95 22.68 -8.40 -14.53
CA VAL A 95 21.41 -8.90 -14.02
C VAL A 95 20.31 -8.84 -15.07
N GLU A 96 20.48 -8.04 -16.12
CA GLU A 96 19.64 -8.09 -17.32
C GLU A 96 19.66 -9.46 -17.99
N GLU A 97 20.79 -10.19 -17.92
CA GLU A 97 20.92 -11.56 -18.44
C GLU A 97 20.03 -12.54 -17.68
N LEU A 98 19.87 -12.34 -16.37
CA LEU A 98 18.99 -13.15 -15.53
C LEU A 98 17.53 -12.88 -15.88
N GLU A 99 17.17 -11.62 -16.15
CA GLU A 99 15.84 -11.25 -16.62
C GLU A 99 15.52 -11.84 -18.00
N PHE A 100 16.49 -11.85 -18.92
CA PHE A 100 16.33 -12.54 -20.20
C PHE A 100 16.16 -14.05 -20.06
N ALA A 101 16.73 -14.66 -19.03
CA ALA A 101 16.61 -16.09 -18.77
C ALA A 101 15.19 -16.52 -18.40
N VAL A 102 14.49 -15.68 -17.62
CA VAL A 102 13.13 -15.94 -17.12
C VAL A 102 12.05 -15.18 -17.89
N GLY A 103 12.44 -14.28 -18.80
CA GLY A 103 11.54 -13.54 -19.66
C GLY A 103 10.75 -14.48 -20.58
N THR A 104 9.48 -14.14 -20.84
CA THR A 104 8.65 -14.94 -21.72
C THR A 104 9.15 -14.88 -23.16
N ILE A 105 9.25 -16.05 -23.79
CA ILE A 105 9.44 -16.17 -25.23
C ILE A 105 8.12 -15.78 -25.91
N GLY A 106 8.17 -14.80 -26.79
CA GLY A 106 7.03 -14.32 -27.57
C GLY A 106 6.52 -15.43 -28.49
N ALA A 107 5.21 -15.44 -28.70
CA ALA A 107 4.55 -16.32 -29.65
C ALA A 107 4.03 -15.52 -30.86
N ASP A 108 4.03 -16.13 -32.04
CA ASP A 108 3.39 -15.55 -33.22
C ASP A 108 1.86 -15.64 -33.12
N GLY A 109 1.16 -15.13 -34.15
CA GLY A 109 -0.30 -15.17 -34.20
C GLY A 109 -0.92 -16.58 -34.21
N ASP A 110 -0.11 -17.60 -34.48
CA ASP A 110 -0.49 -19.02 -34.48
C ASP A 110 -0.08 -19.74 -33.18
N GLY A 111 0.47 -19.01 -32.21
CA GLY A 111 0.88 -19.55 -30.91
C GLY A 111 2.23 -20.27 -30.92
N LYS A 112 3.02 -20.19 -32.01
CA LYS A 112 4.36 -20.78 -32.05
C LYS A 112 5.39 -19.86 -31.41
N LEU A 113 6.28 -20.43 -30.61
CA LEU A 113 7.38 -19.70 -29.97
C LEU A 113 8.32 -19.10 -31.02
N THR A 114 8.45 -17.78 -31.02
CA THR A 114 9.29 -17.02 -31.97
C THR A 114 10.76 -16.97 -31.55
N GLY A 115 11.06 -17.25 -30.28
CA GLY A 115 12.41 -17.09 -29.71
C GLY A 115 12.70 -15.69 -29.16
N ALA A 116 11.91 -14.69 -29.53
CA ALA A 116 12.06 -13.33 -29.04
C ALA A 116 11.69 -13.22 -27.57
N ALA A 117 12.54 -12.63 -26.71
CA ALA A 117 12.16 -12.36 -25.33
C ALA A 117 11.52 -10.97 -25.21
N SER A 118 10.35 -10.93 -24.58
CA SER A 118 9.68 -9.68 -24.26
C SER A 118 10.04 -9.27 -22.82
N LEU A 119 10.97 -8.34 -22.66
CA LEU A 119 11.12 -7.60 -21.41
C LEU A 119 10.08 -6.47 -21.41
N ALA A 120 8.96 -6.68 -20.71
CA ALA A 120 8.04 -5.59 -20.44
C ALA A 120 8.60 -4.78 -19.27
N GLY A 121 8.71 -3.45 -19.37
CA GLY A 121 9.07 -2.61 -18.22
C GLY A 121 8.07 -2.75 -17.06
N THR A 122 8.44 -2.27 -15.87
CA THR A 122 7.54 -2.25 -14.70
C THR A 122 6.19 -1.63 -15.06
N VAL A 123 5.15 -2.47 -15.13
CA VAL A 123 3.78 -2.03 -15.33
C VAL A 123 3.12 -1.97 -13.96
N THR A 124 2.71 -0.78 -13.54
CA THR A 124 1.76 -0.67 -12.43
C THR A 124 0.42 -1.16 -12.96
N LEU A 125 -0.04 -2.32 -12.47
CA LEU A 125 -1.31 -2.92 -12.85
C LEU A 125 -2.47 -2.07 -12.31
N PHE A 126 -2.34 -1.58 -11.08
CA PHE A 126 -3.22 -0.60 -10.41
C PHE A 126 -2.61 -0.21 -9.06
N ALA A 127 -3.08 0.89 -8.48
CA ALA A 127 -2.70 1.32 -7.15
C ALA A 127 -3.95 1.50 -6.30
N PHE A 128 -4.07 0.73 -5.21
CA PHE A 128 -5.23 0.72 -4.33
C PHE A 128 -4.81 0.98 -2.90
N ARG A 129 -5.76 1.27 -2.01
CA ARG A 129 -5.41 1.59 -0.62
C ARG A 129 -5.61 0.40 0.27
N ASP A 130 -4.62 0.18 1.12
CA ASP A 130 -4.67 -0.85 2.14
C ASP A 130 -4.14 -0.29 3.47
N GLU A 131 -5.01 -0.34 4.47
CA GLU A 131 -4.71 -0.02 5.86
C GLU A 131 -3.59 -0.92 6.42
N LYS A 132 -3.54 -2.20 6.02
CA LYS A 132 -2.53 -3.17 6.47
C LYS A 132 -1.12 -2.78 6.02
N HIS A 133 -1.00 -2.20 4.84
CA HIS A 133 0.29 -1.84 4.24
C HIS A 133 0.61 -0.34 4.36
N GLY A 134 -0.18 0.41 5.15
CA GLY A 134 0.12 1.80 5.49
C GLY A 134 -0.14 2.81 4.37
N GLY A 135 -1.00 2.50 3.39
CA GLY A 135 -1.38 3.47 2.35
C GLY A 135 -1.63 2.87 0.97
N GLU A 136 -1.15 3.56 -0.06
CA GLU A 136 -1.34 3.18 -1.46
C GLU A 136 -0.41 2.02 -1.84
N VAL A 137 -1.01 0.85 -2.03
CA VAL A 137 -0.38 -0.36 -2.54
C VAL A 137 -0.46 -0.34 -4.07
N ALA A 138 0.68 -0.08 -4.70
CA ALA A 138 0.81 -0.27 -6.14
C ALA A 138 1.11 -1.74 -6.43
N VAL A 139 0.17 -2.43 -7.06
CA VAL A 139 0.47 -3.72 -7.68
C VAL A 139 1.30 -3.43 -8.92
N ARG A 140 2.59 -3.73 -8.83
CA ARG A 140 3.50 -3.64 -9.96
C ARG A 140 3.75 -5.05 -10.49
N VAL A 141 4.14 -5.13 -11.75
CA VAL A 141 4.95 -6.24 -12.24
C VAL A 141 6.39 -5.88 -11.87
N PRO A 142 6.98 -6.38 -10.77
CA PRO A 142 8.31 -5.97 -10.36
C PRO A 142 9.37 -6.46 -11.34
N THR A 143 9.61 -5.74 -12.43
CA THR A 143 10.86 -5.96 -13.17
C THR A 143 12.01 -5.66 -12.20
N TYR A 144 13.09 -6.44 -12.23
CA TYR A 144 14.32 -5.93 -11.64
C TYR A 144 14.63 -4.69 -12.45
N ASP A 145 14.27 -3.54 -11.89
CA ASP A 145 14.29 -2.28 -12.60
C ASP A 145 15.77 -1.94 -12.83
N PHE A 146 16.36 -2.34 -13.96
CA PHE A 146 17.56 -1.69 -14.49
C PHE A 146 17.17 -0.34 -15.10
N GLY A 147 16.28 0.39 -14.42
CA GLY A 147 15.41 1.42 -14.97
C GLY A 147 14.38 0.89 -15.98
N PRO A 148 13.32 1.68 -16.29
CA PRO A 148 12.34 1.28 -17.28
C PRO A 148 13.00 1.13 -18.66
N LEU A 149 12.85 -0.04 -19.29
CA LEU A 149 13.24 -0.26 -20.68
C LEU A 149 12.30 0.54 -21.59
N ALA A 150 12.77 1.68 -22.07
CA ALA A 150 12.06 2.50 -23.03
C ALA A 150 12.28 1.96 -24.45
N ALA A 151 11.66 0.84 -24.82
CA ALA A 151 11.61 0.41 -26.22
C ALA A 151 10.55 -0.65 -26.52
N SER A 152 9.80 -0.41 -27.59
CA SER A 152 9.20 -1.45 -28.43
C SER A 152 10.24 -1.92 -29.46
N GLY A 153 10.71 -3.17 -29.36
CA GLY A 153 11.65 -3.79 -30.31
C GLY A 153 11.97 -5.24 -29.93
N THR A 154 12.39 -6.06 -30.90
CA THR A 154 12.80 -7.47 -30.66
C THR A 154 14.27 -7.55 -30.27
N VAL A 155 14.55 -8.33 -29.21
CA VAL A 155 15.84 -8.39 -28.49
C VAL A 155 16.71 -9.57 -28.97
N ASP A 156 16.41 -10.08 -30.16
CA ASP A 156 16.85 -11.40 -30.63
C ASP A 156 18.38 -11.50 -30.73
N ASP A 157 19.05 -10.44 -31.20
CA ASP A 157 20.52 -10.42 -31.34
C ASP A 157 21.26 -10.26 -29.98
N ALA A 158 20.65 -9.63 -28.98
CA ALA A 158 21.28 -9.45 -27.66
C ALA A 158 21.20 -10.70 -26.78
N ILE A 159 20.18 -11.52 -27.04
CA ILE A 159 19.87 -12.76 -26.34
C ILE A 159 20.88 -13.86 -26.67
N ASP A 160 21.24 -14.02 -27.94
CA ASP A 160 22.09 -15.15 -28.37
C ASP A 160 23.56 -14.99 -27.93
N ALA A 161 23.96 -13.77 -27.52
CA ALA A 161 25.24 -13.47 -26.87
C ALA A 161 25.18 -13.48 -25.32
N GLY A 162 24.03 -13.85 -24.75
CA GLY A 162 23.70 -13.78 -23.33
C GLY A 162 24.02 -15.04 -22.52
N LEU A 163 23.52 -15.09 -21.28
CA LEU A 163 23.79 -16.23 -20.36
C LEU A 163 23.14 -17.53 -20.85
N PHE A 164 22.07 -17.42 -21.63
CA PHE A 164 21.33 -18.55 -22.19
C PHE A 164 20.90 -18.25 -23.62
N THR A 165 21.16 -19.19 -24.53
CA THR A 165 20.76 -19.04 -25.94
C THR A 165 19.24 -19.08 -26.09
N THR A 166 18.74 -18.61 -27.24
CA THR A 166 17.32 -18.77 -27.59
C THR A 166 16.88 -20.24 -27.52
N ASP A 167 17.70 -21.17 -27.98
CA ASP A 167 17.37 -22.60 -27.99
C ASP A 167 17.29 -23.19 -26.58
N GLN A 168 18.24 -22.86 -25.68
CA GLN A 168 18.19 -23.32 -24.28
C GLN A 168 16.93 -22.83 -23.55
N ARG A 169 16.49 -21.60 -23.84
CA ARG A 169 15.26 -21.06 -23.25
C ARG A 169 14.00 -21.67 -23.88
N LYS A 170 14.02 -21.97 -25.19
CA LYS A 170 12.93 -22.72 -25.85
C LYS A 170 12.81 -24.11 -25.27
N ASP A 171 13.92 -24.83 -25.14
CA ASP A 171 13.97 -26.15 -24.51
C ASP A 171 13.44 -26.08 -23.07
N ALA A 172 13.78 -25.04 -22.31
CA ALA A 172 13.26 -24.82 -20.96
C ALA A 172 11.74 -24.63 -20.95
N ALA A 173 11.20 -23.89 -21.93
CA ALA A 173 9.78 -23.60 -22.05
C ALA A 173 8.98 -24.82 -22.52
N GLU A 174 9.54 -25.65 -23.42
CA GLU A 174 8.88 -26.80 -24.01
C GLU A 174 8.98 -28.07 -23.16
N SER A 175 10.16 -28.33 -22.58
CA SER A 175 10.45 -29.58 -21.85
C SER A 175 10.42 -29.43 -20.33
N GLY A 176 10.49 -28.19 -19.82
CA GLY A 176 10.69 -27.91 -18.40
C GLY A 176 12.09 -28.28 -17.88
N VAL A 177 12.96 -28.89 -18.68
CA VAL A 177 14.27 -29.36 -18.26
C VAL A 177 15.31 -28.80 -19.23
N ALA A 178 15.73 -27.56 -19.00
CA ALA A 178 16.93 -27.05 -19.64
C ALA A 178 18.04 -26.87 -18.61
N GLU A 179 19.22 -27.40 -18.93
CA GLU A 179 20.46 -27.05 -18.24
C GLU A 179 20.88 -25.64 -18.66
N LEU A 180 20.39 -24.67 -17.90
CA LEU A 180 20.86 -23.29 -17.92
C LEU A 180 22.35 -23.28 -17.49
N GLY A 181 23.25 -22.72 -18.31
CA GLY A 181 24.68 -22.56 -17.99
C GLY A 181 25.00 -21.64 -16.77
N THR A 182 26.28 -21.48 -16.43
CA THR A 182 26.73 -20.69 -15.26
C THR A 182 27.15 -19.26 -15.62
N TRP A 183 26.97 -18.32 -14.68
CA TRP A 183 27.36 -16.91 -14.86
C TRP A 183 28.87 -16.78 -15.07
N THR A 184 29.65 -17.54 -14.29
CA THR A 184 31.12 -17.58 -14.43
C THR A 184 31.55 -18.13 -15.78
N GLY A 185 30.83 -19.12 -16.33
CA GLY A 185 31.08 -19.69 -17.65
C GLY A 185 30.94 -18.64 -18.75
N LEU A 186 29.84 -17.89 -18.76
CA LEU A 186 29.63 -16.80 -19.71
C LEU A 186 30.72 -15.71 -19.60
N ARG A 187 31.05 -15.29 -18.37
CA ARG A 187 32.13 -14.32 -18.15
C ARG A 187 33.47 -14.85 -18.69
N GLY A 188 33.72 -16.15 -18.56
CA GLY A 188 34.90 -16.82 -19.13
C GLY A 188 34.93 -16.74 -20.65
N THR A 189 33.82 -17.07 -21.32
CA THR A 189 33.68 -17.02 -22.78
C THR A 189 33.90 -15.61 -23.33
N ARG A 190 33.18 -14.60 -22.79
CA ARG A 190 33.35 -13.19 -23.21
C ARG A 190 34.77 -12.69 -23.07
N ARG A 191 35.45 -13.12 -22.00
CA ARG A 191 36.85 -12.77 -21.78
C ARG A 191 37.78 -13.39 -22.82
N ALA A 192 37.51 -14.62 -23.27
CA ALA A 192 38.30 -15.29 -24.29
C ALA A 192 38.16 -14.63 -25.68
N GLU A 193 37.04 -13.95 -25.93
CA GLU A 193 36.74 -13.23 -27.18
C GLU A 193 37.37 -11.83 -27.26
N LEU A 194 37.85 -11.29 -26.12
CA LEU A 194 38.53 -10.00 -26.09
C LEU A 194 39.82 -10.06 -26.94
N LYS A 195 39.76 -9.48 -28.13
CA LYS A 195 40.94 -9.25 -28.97
C LYS A 195 41.76 -8.11 -28.37
N THR A 196 43.07 -8.33 -28.21
CA THR A 196 44.06 -7.30 -27.85
C THR A 196 44.02 -6.15 -28.85
N THR A 197 43.18 -5.16 -28.58
CA THR A 197 43.03 -3.97 -29.43
C THR A 197 43.34 -2.74 -28.59
N SER A 198 44.39 -2.02 -29.03
CA SER A 198 45.08 -0.90 -28.35
C SER A 198 45.46 -1.16 -26.89
N GLU A 199 46.68 -1.68 -26.73
CA GLU A 199 47.38 -1.91 -25.47
C GLU A 199 47.22 -0.75 -24.48
N THR A 200 46.47 -0.95 -23.38
CA THR A 200 46.77 -0.20 -22.16
C THR A 200 48.10 -0.73 -21.63
N VAL A 201 49.20 -0.10 -22.05
CA VAL A 201 50.54 -0.36 -21.54
C VAL A 201 50.52 -0.16 -20.02
N SER A 202 50.95 -1.16 -19.24
CA SER A 202 51.02 -1.04 -17.79
C SER A 202 51.90 0.14 -17.38
N LEU A 203 51.62 0.75 -16.23
CA LEU A 203 52.38 1.91 -15.78
C LEU A 203 53.86 1.55 -15.53
N SER A 204 54.09 0.31 -15.04
CA SER A 204 55.41 -0.32 -14.94
C SER A 204 56.13 -0.43 -16.28
N SER A 205 55.45 -0.79 -17.37
CA SER A 205 56.05 -0.86 -18.71
C SER A 205 56.44 0.52 -19.23
N VAL A 206 55.60 1.55 -18.99
CA VAL A 206 55.93 2.95 -19.29
C VAL A 206 57.19 3.40 -18.54
N LEU A 207 57.27 3.11 -17.22
CA LEU A 207 58.45 3.46 -16.42
C LEU A 207 59.68 2.64 -16.82
N ASP A 208 59.52 1.38 -17.23
CA ASP A 208 60.60 0.50 -17.65
C ASP A 208 61.34 1.02 -18.89
N GLY A 209 60.61 1.66 -19.81
CA GLY A 209 61.15 2.35 -20.98
C GLY A 209 61.94 3.64 -20.67
N LEU A 210 61.90 4.14 -19.43
CA LEU A 210 62.62 5.35 -19.00
C LEU A 210 63.96 5.00 -18.34
N SER A 211 64.91 5.93 -18.43
CA SER A 211 66.25 5.83 -17.85
C SER A 211 66.65 7.11 -17.11
N VAL A 212 67.79 7.10 -16.42
CA VAL A 212 68.32 8.29 -15.71
C VAL A 212 68.68 9.44 -16.66
N SER A 213 68.84 9.17 -17.97
CA SER A 213 69.09 10.19 -19.00
C SER A 213 67.81 10.68 -19.70
N SER A 214 66.64 10.13 -19.37
CA SER A 214 65.36 10.61 -19.88
C SER A 214 65.08 12.03 -19.38
N ALA A 215 64.43 12.86 -20.21
CA ALA A 215 64.02 14.20 -19.80
C ALA A 215 63.11 14.12 -18.56
N SER A 216 63.26 15.04 -17.60
CA SER A 216 62.46 15.04 -16.37
C SER A 216 60.97 14.95 -16.69
N SER A 217 60.46 15.71 -17.66
CA SER A 217 59.05 15.69 -18.08
C SER A 217 58.54 14.33 -18.60
N ALA A 218 59.41 13.42 -19.04
CA ALA A 218 59.02 12.08 -19.46
C ALA A 218 58.46 11.23 -18.30
N PHE A 219 58.71 11.62 -17.05
CA PHE A 219 58.17 10.97 -15.85
C PHE A 219 56.80 11.53 -15.42
N ASP A 220 56.33 12.64 -16.00
CA ASP A 220 55.04 13.25 -15.66
C ASP A 220 53.86 12.28 -15.84
N PRO A 221 53.76 11.51 -16.96
CA PRO A 221 52.68 10.54 -17.15
C PRO A 221 52.70 9.41 -16.12
N VAL A 222 53.88 8.99 -15.66
CA VAL A 222 54.02 7.96 -14.62
C VAL A 222 53.56 8.50 -13.28
N ALA A 223 53.92 9.75 -12.94
CA ALA A 223 53.49 10.40 -11.70
C ALA A 223 51.97 10.58 -11.65
N SER A 224 51.37 11.15 -12.70
CA SER A 224 49.92 11.34 -12.79
C SER A 224 49.16 10.01 -12.84
N GLY A 225 49.70 9.03 -13.57
CA GLY A 225 49.14 7.68 -13.62
C GLY A 225 49.15 7.01 -12.24
N ALA A 226 50.25 7.12 -11.49
CA ALA A 226 50.37 6.54 -10.15
C ALA A 226 49.37 7.18 -9.17
N THR A 227 49.18 8.50 -9.22
CA THR A 227 48.14 9.18 -8.42
C THR A 227 46.73 8.69 -8.77
N ALA A 228 46.42 8.54 -10.06
CA ALA A 228 45.12 8.03 -10.50
C ALA A 228 44.89 6.57 -10.04
N ARG A 229 45.90 5.70 -10.17
CA ARG A 229 45.83 4.31 -9.72
C ARG A 229 45.75 4.17 -8.21
N GLN A 230 46.42 5.04 -7.46
CA GLN A 230 46.27 5.11 -6.00
C GLN A 230 44.80 5.39 -5.62
N ALA A 231 44.20 6.43 -6.21
CA ALA A 231 42.81 6.77 -5.95
C ALA A 231 41.85 5.65 -6.36
N GLU A 232 42.11 5.00 -7.51
CA GLU A 232 41.36 3.83 -7.97
C GLU A 232 41.44 2.67 -6.98
N CYS A 233 42.63 2.30 -6.50
CA CYS A 233 42.79 1.23 -5.50
C CYS A 233 42.09 1.53 -4.17
N LEU A 234 42.09 2.78 -3.71
CA LEU A 234 41.36 3.18 -2.49
C LEU A 234 39.84 3.10 -2.69
N SER A 235 39.35 3.50 -3.86
CA SER A 235 37.93 3.34 -4.22
C SER A 235 37.55 1.87 -4.31
N ASP A 236 38.40 1.03 -4.90
CA ASP A 236 38.19 -0.41 -5.07
C ASP A 236 38.12 -1.09 -3.71
N ARG A 237 39.04 -0.75 -2.81
CA ARG A 237 39.03 -1.22 -1.42
C ARG A 237 37.70 -0.92 -0.74
N ASN A 238 37.21 0.30 -0.85
CA ASN A 238 35.94 0.68 -0.23
C ASN A 238 34.75 -0.10 -0.81
N ALA A 239 34.75 -0.32 -2.14
CA ALA A 239 33.73 -1.15 -2.78
C ALA A 239 33.75 -2.60 -2.28
N LEU A 240 34.94 -3.20 -2.09
CA LEU A 240 35.06 -4.56 -1.53
C LEU A 240 34.58 -4.63 -0.06
N LEU A 241 34.92 -3.63 0.76
CA LEU A 241 34.49 -3.58 2.16
C LEU A 241 32.97 -3.37 2.29
N GLN A 242 32.37 -2.56 1.42
CA GLN A 242 30.92 -2.39 1.36
C GLN A 242 30.23 -3.70 0.94
N ALA A 243 30.73 -4.35 -0.11
CA ALA A 243 30.19 -5.65 -0.55
C ALA A 243 30.33 -6.71 0.55
N LYS A 244 31.44 -6.73 1.28
CA LYS A 244 31.66 -7.62 2.42
C LYS A 244 30.59 -7.45 3.50
N ALA A 245 30.32 -6.21 3.93
CA ALA A 245 29.31 -5.94 4.94
C ALA A 245 27.91 -6.45 4.50
N THR A 246 27.51 -6.15 3.26
CA THR A 246 26.23 -6.63 2.71
C THR A 246 26.18 -8.16 2.64
N LEU A 247 27.24 -8.82 2.18
CA LEU A 247 27.29 -10.28 2.06
C LEU A 247 27.33 -10.99 3.42
N GLU A 248 27.99 -10.40 4.44
CA GLU A 248 27.95 -10.88 5.82
C GLU A 248 26.52 -10.85 6.38
N GLU A 249 25.78 -9.76 6.14
CA GLU A 249 24.36 -9.65 6.53
C GLU A 249 23.47 -10.68 5.84
N GLN A 250 23.78 -11.05 4.59
CA GLN A 250 23.07 -12.10 3.86
C GLN A 250 23.50 -13.53 4.21
N GLY A 251 24.45 -13.71 5.14
CA GLY A 251 24.91 -15.02 5.56
C GLY A 251 25.83 -15.72 4.55
N ALA A 252 26.59 -14.96 3.76
CA ALA A 252 27.56 -15.51 2.83
C ALA A 252 28.64 -16.35 3.54
N ALA A 253 29.21 -17.30 2.80
CA ALA A 253 30.25 -18.19 3.32
C ALA A 253 31.49 -17.42 3.81
N PRO A 254 32.11 -17.82 4.95
CA PRO A 254 33.31 -17.18 5.49
C PRO A 254 34.46 -17.06 4.48
N GLU A 255 34.60 -18.04 3.59
CA GLU A 255 35.62 -18.08 2.55
C GLU A 255 35.52 -16.87 1.61
N LEU A 256 34.30 -16.45 1.27
CA LEU A 256 34.04 -15.28 0.41
C LEU A 256 34.32 -13.97 1.15
N THR A 257 33.84 -13.84 2.39
CA THR A 257 34.02 -12.61 3.19
C THR A 257 35.49 -12.40 3.58
N ASP A 258 36.22 -13.49 3.87
CA ASP A 258 37.67 -13.47 4.09
C ASP A 258 38.45 -13.17 2.81
N ALA A 259 38.00 -13.66 1.65
CA ALA A 259 38.63 -13.32 0.37
C ALA A 259 38.45 -11.83 0.02
N LEU A 260 37.27 -11.26 0.30
CA LEU A 260 37.00 -9.82 0.15
C LEU A 260 37.91 -8.99 1.04
N GLN A 261 38.07 -9.37 2.30
CA GLN A 261 38.95 -8.67 3.25
C GLN A 261 40.42 -8.72 2.78
N ARG A 262 40.93 -9.91 2.42
CA ARG A 262 42.32 -10.06 1.96
C ARG A 262 42.59 -9.28 0.67
N ALA A 263 41.64 -9.26 -0.26
CA ALA A 263 41.75 -8.46 -1.48
C ALA A 263 41.72 -6.95 -1.18
N ALA A 264 40.88 -6.51 -0.23
CA ALA A 264 40.84 -5.11 0.21
C ALA A 264 42.18 -4.68 0.84
N ASP A 265 42.80 -5.54 1.63
CA ASP A 265 44.12 -5.30 2.23
C ASP A 265 45.24 -5.29 1.16
N SER A 266 45.16 -6.18 0.16
CA SER A 266 46.08 -6.19 -0.99
C SER A 266 45.97 -4.91 -1.84
N LEU A 267 44.75 -4.39 -2.03
CA LEU A 267 44.53 -3.10 -2.70
C LEU A 267 45.04 -1.92 -1.87
N GLN A 268 44.94 -1.97 -0.54
CA GLN A 268 45.54 -0.97 0.34
C GLN A 268 47.06 -0.93 0.22
N ALA A 269 47.70 -2.10 0.16
CA ALA A 269 49.15 -2.20 -0.07
C ALA A 269 49.52 -1.61 -1.45
N SER A 270 48.79 -1.98 -2.50
CA SER A 270 48.99 -1.45 -3.86
C SER A 270 48.81 0.08 -3.92
N ALA A 271 47.79 0.62 -3.24
CA ALA A 271 47.58 2.06 -3.13
C ALA A 271 48.74 2.78 -2.43
N THR A 272 49.32 2.15 -1.41
CA THR A 272 50.49 2.68 -0.70
C THR A 272 51.71 2.74 -1.62
N ASP A 273 51.96 1.69 -2.39
CA ASP A 273 53.07 1.64 -3.34
C ASP A 273 52.89 2.65 -4.50
N TYR A 274 51.68 2.78 -5.06
CA TYR A 274 51.39 3.83 -6.06
C TYR A 274 51.58 5.23 -5.48
N GLY A 275 51.14 5.47 -4.23
CA GLY A 275 51.36 6.74 -3.55
C GLY A 275 52.83 7.06 -3.32
N ALA A 276 53.64 6.05 -2.98
CA ALA A 276 55.08 6.19 -2.84
C ALA A 276 55.75 6.54 -4.19
N VAL A 277 55.35 5.88 -5.29
CA VAL A 277 55.84 6.20 -6.64
C VAL A 277 55.44 7.60 -7.07
N ALA A 278 54.17 7.98 -6.87
CA ALA A 278 53.67 9.32 -7.20
C ALA A 278 54.46 10.40 -6.45
N THR A 279 54.67 10.22 -5.14
CA THR A 279 55.42 11.15 -4.28
C THR A 279 56.88 11.24 -4.69
N ALA A 280 57.54 10.12 -4.95
CA ALA A 280 58.95 10.08 -5.37
C ALA A 280 59.18 10.73 -6.74
N LEU A 281 58.15 10.79 -7.58
CA LEU A 281 58.17 11.47 -8.87
C LEU A 281 57.65 12.92 -8.81
N GLN A 282 57.37 13.48 -7.63
CA GLN A 282 57.11 14.92 -7.50
C GLN A 282 58.41 15.74 -7.60
N PRO A 283 58.36 16.96 -8.17
CA PRO A 283 59.51 17.87 -8.13
C PRO A 283 59.87 18.29 -6.69
N PRO A 284 61.16 18.34 -6.30
CA PRO A 284 62.34 17.95 -7.08
C PRO A 284 62.57 16.43 -7.11
N ARG A 285 62.72 15.87 -8.32
CA ARG A 285 62.82 14.42 -8.59
C ARG A 285 64.21 13.84 -8.28
N THR A 286 64.61 13.82 -7.02
CA THR A 286 65.94 13.36 -6.59
C THR A 286 66.16 11.85 -6.81
N VAL A 287 65.09 11.05 -6.76
CA VAL A 287 65.15 9.58 -6.87
C VAL A 287 65.57 9.09 -8.26
N ILE A 288 65.22 9.82 -9.32
CA ILE A 288 65.56 9.46 -10.71
C ILE A 288 66.98 9.88 -11.13
N ALA A 289 67.69 10.63 -10.28
CA ALA A 289 69.07 11.06 -10.53
C ALA A 289 70.11 9.94 -10.32
N SER A 290 69.70 8.79 -9.78
CA SER A 290 70.57 7.63 -9.55
C SER A 290 69.98 6.36 -10.17
N VAL A 291 70.84 5.50 -10.71
CA VAL A 291 70.43 4.21 -11.30
C VAL A 291 69.74 3.34 -10.24
N THR A 292 70.26 3.33 -9.02
CA THR A 292 69.69 2.56 -7.89
C THR A 292 68.33 3.09 -7.46
N GLY A 293 68.14 4.41 -7.40
CA GLY A 293 66.86 5.02 -7.05
C GLY A 293 65.78 4.75 -8.10
N LEU A 294 66.11 4.90 -9.38
CA LEU A 294 65.19 4.56 -10.48
C LEU A 294 64.86 3.06 -10.51
N ALA A 295 65.85 2.18 -10.25
CA ALA A 295 65.62 0.74 -10.16
C ALA A 295 64.69 0.38 -9.00
N SER A 296 64.86 1.00 -7.83
CA SER A 296 63.95 0.83 -6.68
C SER A 296 62.53 1.28 -7.01
N LEU A 297 62.38 2.42 -7.70
CA LEU A 297 61.07 2.93 -8.13
C LEU A 297 60.38 1.97 -9.12
N LYS A 298 61.14 1.41 -10.07
CA LYS A 298 60.67 0.36 -10.99
C LYS A 298 60.19 -0.88 -10.23
N THR A 299 60.93 -1.32 -9.22
CA THR A 299 60.52 -2.46 -8.37
C THR A 299 59.24 -2.17 -7.59
N THR A 300 59.11 -0.98 -6.98
CA THR A 300 57.89 -0.57 -6.26
C THR A 300 56.69 -0.51 -7.20
N LEU A 301 56.85 0.08 -8.39
CA LEU A 301 55.74 0.19 -9.35
C LEU A 301 55.32 -1.17 -9.92
N ARG A 302 56.26 -2.08 -10.20
CA ARG A 302 55.92 -3.45 -10.61
C ARG A 302 55.15 -4.20 -9.52
N ARG A 303 55.52 -4.01 -8.25
CA ARG A 303 54.79 -4.59 -7.11
C ARG A 303 53.37 -4.04 -6.99
N ALA A 304 53.18 -2.75 -7.25
CA ALA A 304 51.88 -2.10 -7.26
C ALA A 304 50.98 -2.59 -8.41
N ASP A 305 51.55 -2.75 -9.62
CA ASP A 305 50.81 -3.21 -10.81
C ASP A 305 50.43 -4.71 -10.73
N SER A 306 51.30 -5.53 -10.13
CA SER A 306 51.09 -6.97 -9.99
C SER A 306 51.82 -7.49 -8.74
N PRO A 307 51.13 -7.57 -7.58
CA PRO A 307 51.67 -8.12 -6.36
C PRO A 307 51.93 -9.63 -6.51
N GLY A 308 53.16 -9.99 -6.93
CA GLY A 308 53.55 -11.38 -7.15
C GLY A 308 54.24 -11.58 -8.51
N ILE A 309 53.62 -12.36 -9.40
CA ILE A 309 54.17 -12.71 -10.71
C ILE A 309 53.76 -11.65 -11.74
N PRO A 310 54.73 -10.96 -12.40
CA PRO A 310 54.42 -9.94 -13.40
C PRO A 310 53.46 -10.45 -14.47
N GLY A 311 52.44 -9.65 -14.81
CA GLY A 311 51.44 -10.02 -15.81
C GLY A 311 50.30 -10.90 -15.27
N GLN A 312 50.16 -11.05 -13.95
CA GLN A 312 49.08 -11.81 -13.32
C GLN A 312 48.37 -10.99 -12.24
N LEU A 313 47.14 -11.37 -11.92
CA LEU A 313 46.45 -10.88 -10.72
C LEU A 313 47.22 -11.32 -9.47
N SER A 314 47.14 -10.53 -8.39
CA SER A 314 47.64 -10.97 -7.09
C SER A 314 46.96 -12.27 -6.64
N ASN A 315 47.61 -13.04 -5.77
CA ASN A 315 47.01 -14.24 -5.20
C ASN A 315 45.67 -13.94 -4.50
N GLU A 316 45.58 -12.83 -3.77
CA GLU A 316 44.37 -12.44 -3.02
C GLU A 316 43.19 -12.15 -3.96
N LEU A 317 43.41 -11.35 -5.01
CA LEU A 317 42.40 -11.10 -6.06
C LEU A 317 42.04 -12.35 -6.86
N THR A 318 42.96 -13.30 -7.02
CA THR A 318 42.69 -14.58 -7.70
C THR A 318 41.80 -15.47 -6.83
N THR A 319 42.09 -15.56 -5.52
CA THR A 319 41.21 -16.24 -4.57
C THR A 319 39.83 -15.58 -4.53
N LEU A 320 39.77 -14.24 -4.50
CA LEU A 320 38.50 -13.53 -4.58
C LEU A 320 37.74 -13.84 -5.88
N ASP A 321 38.41 -13.91 -7.03
CA ASP A 321 37.75 -14.24 -8.31
C ASP A 321 37.07 -15.62 -8.27
N ILE A 322 37.69 -16.59 -7.60
CA ILE A 322 37.15 -17.94 -7.42
C ILE A 322 35.96 -17.94 -6.46
N GLU A 323 36.12 -17.39 -5.26
CA GLU A 323 35.06 -17.44 -4.24
C GLU A 323 33.87 -16.54 -4.59
N ALA A 324 34.11 -15.36 -5.15
CA ALA A 324 33.04 -14.51 -5.69
C ALA A 324 32.33 -15.18 -6.87
N GLY A 325 33.07 -15.92 -7.69
CA GLY A 325 32.51 -16.73 -8.78
C GLY A 325 31.52 -17.78 -8.29
N LYS A 326 31.91 -18.57 -7.28
CA LYS A 326 31.02 -19.56 -6.65
C LYS A 326 29.77 -18.91 -6.07
N GLY A 327 29.93 -17.86 -5.26
CA GLY A 327 28.79 -17.16 -4.66
C GLY A 327 27.83 -16.56 -5.69
N MET A 328 28.37 -16.06 -6.81
CA MET A 328 27.55 -15.56 -7.93
C MET A 328 26.79 -16.70 -8.62
N ASP A 329 27.46 -17.82 -8.93
CA ASP A 329 26.81 -18.96 -9.58
C ASP A 329 25.75 -19.61 -8.68
N GLU A 330 25.98 -19.73 -7.37
CA GLU A 330 25.01 -20.24 -6.40
C GLU A 330 23.77 -19.34 -6.34
N ALA A 331 23.96 -18.02 -6.22
CA ALA A 331 22.86 -17.06 -6.22
C ALA A 331 22.08 -17.08 -7.55
N VAL A 332 22.77 -17.16 -8.69
CA VAL A 332 22.14 -17.27 -10.01
C VAL A 332 21.36 -18.57 -10.15
N ALA A 333 21.94 -19.70 -9.74
CA ALA A 333 21.27 -21.01 -9.79
C ALA A 333 20.02 -21.02 -8.91
N ALA A 334 20.08 -20.51 -7.68
CA ALA A 334 18.93 -20.42 -6.78
C ALA A 334 17.79 -19.57 -7.36
N ARG A 335 18.11 -18.53 -8.14
CA ARG A 335 17.11 -17.66 -8.78
C ARG A 335 16.48 -18.29 -10.02
N LEU A 336 17.25 -19.06 -10.78
CA LEU A 336 16.85 -19.56 -12.10
C LEU A 336 16.41 -21.02 -12.12
N ALA A 337 16.63 -21.77 -11.04
CA ALA A 337 16.31 -23.19 -10.91
C ALA A 337 14.89 -23.50 -11.41
N TYR A 338 14.72 -24.67 -12.03
CA TYR A 338 13.40 -25.15 -12.40
C TYR A 338 12.94 -26.25 -11.41
N PRO A 339 11.66 -26.25 -11.00
CA PRO A 339 10.64 -25.21 -11.20
C PRO A 339 10.72 -24.07 -10.16
N ASP A 340 11.51 -24.25 -9.11
CA ASP A 340 11.40 -23.51 -7.84
C ASP A 340 12.33 -22.29 -7.72
N GLY A 341 13.00 -21.89 -8.80
CA GLY A 341 13.85 -20.72 -8.80
C GLY A 341 13.04 -19.47 -8.46
N SER A 342 13.48 -18.71 -7.46
CA SER A 342 12.71 -17.60 -6.88
C SER A 342 12.36 -16.53 -7.91
N LEU A 343 13.32 -16.12 -8.75
CA LEU A 343 13.08 -15.19 -9.86
C LEU A 343 12.12 -15.79 -10.92
N ARG A 344 12.28 -17.08 -11.26
CA ARG A 344 11.41 -17.76 -12.23
C ARG A 344 9.96 -17.84 -11.74
N MET A 345 9.76 -18.19 -10.47
CA MET A 345 8.46 -18.21 -9.82
C MET A 345 7.83 -16.83 -9.81
N LEU A 346 8.61 -15.80 -9.43
CA LEU A 346 8.15 -14.42 -9.39
C LEU A 346 7.64 -13.97 -10.77
N ARG A 347 8.43 -14.18 -11.83
CA ARG A 347 8.01 -13.87 -13.20
C ARG A 347 6.78 -14.64 -13.62
N THR A 348 6.71 -15.93 -13.33
CA THR A 348 5.55 -16.75 -13.70
C THR A 348 4.25 -16.22 -13.05
N LEU A 349 4.32 -15.85 -11.76
CA LEU A 349 3.20 -15.25 -11.04
C LEU A 349 2.81 -13.89 -11.63
N GLU A 350 3.77 -13.01 -11.86
CA GLU A 350 3.53 -11.70 -12.46
C GLU A 350 2.87 -11.77 -13.84
N TRP A 351 3.41 -12.62 -14.73
CA TRP A 351 2.86 -12.81 -16.07
C TRP A 351 1.43 -13.35 -16.01
N SER A 352 1.20 -14.32 -15.13
CA SER A 352 -0.14 -14.87 -14.87
C SER A 352 -1.08 -13.78 -14.38
N LEU A 353 -0.65 -12.95 -13.43
CA LEU A 353 -1.46 -11.84 -12.91
C LEU A 353 -1.78 -10.85 -14.02
N ARG A 354 -0.78 -10.39 -14.78
CA ARG A 354 -0.98 -9.43 -15.88
C ARG A 354 -1.97 -9.94 -16.92
N PHE A 355 -1.85 -11.20 -17.31
CA PHE A 355 -2.76 -11.82 -18.28
C PHE A 355 -4.19 -11.92 -17.72
N HIS A 356 -4.33 -12.44 -16.50
CA HIS A 356 -5.64 -12.60 -15.87
C HIS A 356 -6.27 -11.28 -15.43
N TRP A 357 -5.47 -10.25 -15.16
CA TRP A 357 -5.92 -8.97 -14.65
C TRP A 357 -6.90 -8.28 -15.60
N VAL A 358 -6.60 -8.28 -16.91
CA VAL A 358 -7.48 -7.68 -17.92
C VAL A 358 -8.87 -8.34 -17.90
N PHE A 359 -8.91 -9.66 -17.72
CA PHE A 359 -10.19 -10.38 -17.60
C PHE A 359 -10.89 -10.07 -16.27
N ARG A 360 -10.14 -9.94 -15.17
CA ARG A 360 -10.69 -9.58 -13.85
C ARG A 360 -11.24 -8.17 -13.83
N GLN A 361 -10.54 -7.18 -14.38
CA GLN A 361 -11.02 -5.81 -14.48
C GLN A 361 -12.31 -5.74 -15.29
N ARG A 362 -12.34 -6.38 -16.47
CA ARG A 362 -13.57 -6.48 -17.28
C ARG A 362 -14.71 -7.16 -16.53
N TRP A 363 -14.40 -8.20 -15.75
CA TRP A 363 -15.39 -8.86 -14.91
C TRP A 363 -15.94 -7.91 -13.85
N PHE A 364 -15.10 -7.19 -13.11
CA PHE A 364 -15.52 -6.21 -12.11
C PHE A 364 -16.42 -5.13 -12.75
N ASP A 365 -16.01 -4.54 -13.86
CA ASP A 365 -16.78 -3.51 -14.57
C ASP A 365 -18.13 -4.00 -15.08
N ALA A 366 -18.14 -5.18 -15.71
CA ALA A 366 -19.35 -5.77 -16.28
C ALA A 366 -20.31 -6.20 -15.16
N ARG A 367 -19.80 -6.88 -14.13
CA ARG A 367 -20.58 -7.37 -12.99
C ARG A 367 -21.13 -6.22 -12.15
N ASN A 368 -20.36 -5.14 -11.98
CA ASN A 368 -20.82 -3.96 -11.26
C ASN A 368 -22.04 -3.35 -11.92
N ARG A 369 -21.96 -3.10 -13.24
CA ARG A 369 -23.02 -2.49 -14.03
C ARG A 369 -24.24 -3.40 -14.18
N ALA A 370 -24.02 -4.69 -14.41
CA ALA A 370 -25.09 -5.63 -14.71
C ALA A 370 -25.84 -6.15 -13.47
N ALA A 371 -25.15 -6.30 -12.33
CA ALA A 371 -25.70 -6.95 -11.15
C ALA A 371 -25.59 -6.10 -9.88
N LEU A 372 -24.38 -5.76 -9.44
CA LEU A 372 -24.14 -5.19 -8.11
C LEU A 372 -24.84 -3.84 -7.91
N THR A 373 -24.58 -2.86 -8.79
CA THR A 373 -25.18 -1.52 -8.68
C THR A 373 -26.71 -1.56 -8.76
N PRO A 374 -27.34 -2.26 -9.72
CA PRO A 374 -28.80 -2.42 -9.74
C PRO A 374 -29.37 -3.06 -8.46
N MET A 375 -28.71 -4.09 -7.92
CA MET A 375 -29.18 -4.75 -6.69
C MET A 375 -29.05 -3.84 -5.47
N LEU A 376 -27.94 -3.11 -5.32
CA LEU A 376 -27.76 -2.10 -4.27
C LEU A 376 -28.84 -1.04 -4.34
N LYS A 377 -29.11 -0.49 -5.52
CA LYS A 377 -30.21 0.47 -5.74
C LYS A 377 -31.57 -0.12 -5.35
N GLN A 378 -31.85 -1.35 -5.77
CA GLN A 378 -33.11 -2.01 -5.46
C GLN A 378 -33.31 -2.19 -3.96
N VAL A 379 -32.25 -2.53 -3.21
CA VAL A 379 -32.31 -2.75 -1.77
C VAL A 379 -32.32 -1.43 -0.98
N LEU A 380 -31.55 -0.42 -1.39
CA LEU A 380 -31.43 0.85 -0.65
C LEU A 380 -32.56 1.84 -0.94
N LYS A 381 -33.22 1.74 -2.09
CA LYS A 381 -34.32 2.63 -2.48
C LYS A 381 -35.47 2.65 -1.47
N PRO A 382 -35.99 1.52 -0.95
CA PRO A 382 -37.03 1.52 0.09
C PRO A 382 -36.66 2.31 1.35
N PHE A 383 -35.39 2.31 1.77
CA PHE A 383 -34.91 3.08 2.92
C PHE A 383 -35.01 4.58 2.65
N CYS A 384 -34.56 5.02 1.46
CA CYS A 384 -34.65 6.42 1.04
C CYS A 384 -36.12 6.86 0.87
N ASP A 385 -36.94 6.04 0.22
CA ASP A 385 -38.35 6.34 -0.04
C ASP A 385 -39.14 6.42 1.29
N SER A 386 -38.89 5.52 2.24
CA SER A 386 -39.56 5.52 3.55
C SER A 386 -39.16 6.74 4.40
N LEU A 387 -37.87 7.08 4.45
CA LEU A 387 -37.40 8.27 5.16
C LEU A 387 -37.94 9.55 4.51
N THR A 388 -38.02 9.62 3.17
CA THR A 388 -38.63 10.76 2.46
C THR A 388 -40.08 10.97 2.89
N ARG A 389 -40.87 9.88 3.02
CA ARG A 389 -42.26 9.97 3.47
C ARG A 389 -42.38 10.45 4.92
N VAL A 390 -41.52 9.95 5.82
CA VAL A 390 -41.48 10.40 7.22
C VAL A 390 -41.17 11.89 7.29
N LEU A 391 -40.15 12.37 6.57
CA LEU A 391 -39.80 13.79 6.53
C LEU A 391 -40.91 14.66 5.92
N ALA A 392 -41.70 14.11 5.01
CA ALA A 392 -42.86 14.78 4.43
C ALA A 392 -44.12 14.71 5.31
N GLY A 393 -44.06 14.11 6.50
CA GLY A 393 -45.23 13.90 7.37
C GLY A 393 -46.29 12.99 6.75
N GLN A 394 -45.89 12.08 5.86
CA GLN A 394 -46.77 11.14 5.18
C GLN A 394 -46.73 9.77 5.87
N SER A 395 -47.67 8.90 5.51
CA SER A 395 -47.60 7.48 5.89
C SER A 395 -46.24 6.92 5.50
N THR A 396 -45.59 6.20 6.42
CA THR A 396 -44.28 5.56 6.15
C THR A 396 -44.35 4.55 4.99
N GLY A 397 -45.57 4.08 4.68
CA GLY A 397 -45.88 3.20 3.57
C GLY A 397 -45.51 1.75 3.81
N ILE A 398 -45.30 1.35 5.07
CA ILE A 398 -45.28 -0.05 5.45
C ILE A 398 -46.69 -0.65 5.24
N PRO A 399 -46.84 -1.75 4.48
CA PRO A 399 -48.15 -2.31 4.14
C PRO A 399 -48.65 -3.23 5.26
N LEU A 400 -49.12 -2.63 6.35
CA LEU A 400 -49.77 -3.34 7.45
C LEU A 400 -51.30 -3.27 7.29
N VAL A 401 -51.97 -4.42 7.33
CA VAL A 401 -53.43 -4.53 7.19
C VAL A 401 -54.08 -4.81 8.55
N GLY A 402 -54.99 -3.93 8.95
CA GLY A 402 -55.70 -4.02 10.24
C GLY A 402 -54.93 -3.41 11.42
N PRO A 403 -55.51 -3.42 12.64
CA PRO A 403 -54.83 -2.93 13.84
C PRO A 403 -53.72 -3.91 14.23
N VAL A 404 -52.48 -3.44 14.18
CA VAL A 404 -51.30 -4.22 14.57
C VAL A 404 -50.75 -3.62 15.85
N VAL A 405 -50.55 -4.46 16.86
CA VAL A 405 -50.01 -4.08 18.17
C VAL A 405 -48.87 -4.98 18.60
N LEU A 406 -48.02 -4.47 19.48
CA LEU A 406 -47.00 -5.27 20.16
C LEU A 406 -47.65 -6.30 21.10
N VAL A 407 -47.22 -7.56 20.98
CA VAL A 407 -47.69 -8.66 21.82
C VAL A 407 -46.80 -8.82 23.07
N LYS A 408 -45.57 -8.30 23.01
CA LYS A 408 -44.58 -8.34 24.09
C LYS A 408 -43.96 -6.95 24.24
N ASP A 409 -43.50 -6.64 25.44
CA ASP A 409 -42.72 -5.43 25.69
C ASP A 409 -41.44 -5.45 24.84
N ALA A 410 -41.09 -4.30 24.28
CA ALA A 410 -39.89 -4.11 23.48
C ALA A 410 -38.98 -3.09 24.19
N LEU A 411 -37.74 -3.49 24.46
CA LEU A 411 -36.73 -2.63 25.06
C LEU A 411 -35.93 -1.88 23.99
N THR A 412 -35.28 -0.80 24.40
CA THR A 412 -34.20 -0.18 23.59
C THR A 412 -33.17 -1.26 23.22
N GLN A 413 -32.58 -1.16 22.03
CA GLN A 413 -31.72 -2.16 21.40
C GLN A 413 -32.41 -3.48 21.00
N ALA A 414 -33.73 -3.61 21.15
CA ALA A 414 -34.44 -4.78 20.62
C ALA A 414 -34.28 -4.86 19.09
N THR A 415 -33.97 -6.05 18.58
CA THR A 415 -33.81 -6.32 17.14
C THR A 415 -35.02 -7.01 16.52
N THR A 416 -36.05 -7.29 17.33
CA THR A 416 -37.29 -7.90 16.86
C THR A 416 -38.50 -7.32 17.61
N LEU A 417 -39.60 -7.13 16.89
CA LEU A 417 -40.90 -6.74 17.46
C LEU A 417 -41.91 -7.86 17.25
N SER A 418 -42.42 -8.43 18.34
CA SER A 418 -43.50 -9.42 18.28
C SER A 418 -44.83 -8.71 18.07
N VAL A 419 -45.47 -8.97 16.93
CA VAL A 419 -46.71 -8.29 16.49
C VAL A 419 -47.89 -9.25 16.47
N THR A 420 -49.10 -8.69 16.41
CA THR A 420 -50.36 -9.45 16.43
C THR A 420 -50.35 -10.59 15.39
N PRO A 421 -50.68 -11.85 15.76
CA PRO A 421 -50.52 -13.01 14.86
C PRO A 421 -51.36 -12.96 13.57
N THR A 422 -52.42 -12.17 13.56
CA THR A 422 -53.34 -12.01 12.42
C THR A 422 -52.80 -11.12 11.30
N VAL A 423 -51.73 -10.35 11.54
CA VAL A 423 -51.17 -9.41 10.55
C VAL A 423 -50.59 -10.13 9.33
N ASP A 424 -50.90 -9.65 8.12
CA ASP A 424 -50.20 -10.10 6.91
C ASP A 424 -48.86 -9.35 6.76
N LEU A 425 -47.76 -10.10 6.79
CA LEU A 425 -46.40 -9.56 6.61
C LEU A 425 -45.85 -9.83 5.20
N GLY A 426 -46.61 -10.50 4.32
CA GLY A 426 -46.11 -10.92 3.00
C GLY A 426 -45.68 -9.77 2.09
N GLN A 427 -46.24 -8.57 2.30
CA GLN A 427 -45.89 -7.36 1.56
C GLN A 427 -44.82 -6.51 2.26
N VAL A 428 -44.44 -6.84 3.49
CA VAL A 428 -43.42 -6.10 4.24
C VAL A 428 -42.04 -6.43 3.67
N GLN A 429 -41.35 -5.39 3.22
CA GLN A 429 -40.00 -5.49 2.66
C GLN A 429 -38.98 -4.79 3.57
N PRO A 430 -37.70 -5.22 3.52
CA PRO A 430 -36.61 -4.50 4.16
C PRO A 430 -36.54 -3.05 3.68
N GLY A 431 -36.26 -2.13 4.60
CA GLY A 431 -36.18 -0.69 4.35
C GLY A 431 -37.45 0.10 4.64
N HIS A 432 -38.57 -0.57 4.92
CA HIS A 432 -39.75 0.10 5.46
C HIS A 432 -39.49 0.61 6.88
N VAL A 433 -40.06 1.76 7.21
CA VAL A 433 -40.06 2.30 8.57
C VAL A 433 -41.44 2.07 9.17
N ALA A 434 -41.52 1.50 10.37
CA ALA A 434 -42.77 1.38 11.14
C ALA A 434 -42.78 2.42 12.26
N HIS A 435 -43.93 3.06 12.48
CA HIS A 435 -44.14 3.87 13.67
C HIS A 435 -44.62 2.97 14.80
N VAL A 436 -43.92 3.03 15.93
CA VAL A 436 -44.28 2.33 17.16
C VAL A 436 -44.80 3.37 18.13
N GLY A 437 -46.11 3.34 18.41
CA GLY A 437 -46.78 4.30 19.27
C GLY A 437 -46.61 4.01 20.77
N GLY A 438 -47.48 4.62 21.59
CA GLY A 438 -47.48 4.48 23.04
C GLY A 438 -46.84 5.65 23.77
N ASP A 439 -46.56 5.49 25.07
CA ASP A 439 -46.02 6.55 25.94
C ASP A 439 -44.57 6.95 25.59
N ARG A 440 -43.84 6.06 24.91
CA ARG A 440 -42.46 6.25 24.44
C ARG A 440 -42.39 5.94 22.93
N PRO A 441 -42.96 6.81 22.08
CA PRO A 441 -43.07 6.53 20.65
C PRO A 441 -41.68 6.52 19.99
N THR A 442 -41.54 5.71 18.95
CA THR A 442 -40.30 5.61 18.17
C THR A 442 -40.56 5.12 16.75
N LEU A 443 -39.51 5.13 15.92
CA LEU A 443 -39.50 4.52 14.60
C LEU A 443 -38.69 3.22 14.63
N ALA A 444 -39.19 2.20 13.95
CA ALA A 444 -38.50 0.93 13.79
C ALA A 444 -38.20 0.69 12.31
N LEU A 445 -36.91 0.69 11.97
CA LEU A 445 -36.45 0.32 10.63
C LEU A 445 -36.58 -1.19 10.43
N VAL A 446 -37.48 -1.61 9.56
CA VAL A 446 -37.76 -3.03 9.27
C VAL A 446 -36.71 -3.60 8.33
N LEU A 447 -36.09 -4.70 8.75
CA LEU A 447 -35.09 -5.47 8.01
C LEU A 447 -35.66 -6.77 7.43
N GLY A 448 -36.89 -7.12 7.80
CA GLY A 448 -37.59 -8.30 7.33
C GLY A 448 -38.64 -8.76 8.35
N TRP A 449 -39.06 -10.01 8.23
CA TRP A 449 -40.06 -10.59 9.12
C TRP A 449 -39.86 -12.11 9.28
N ASP A 450 -40.40 -12.62 10.38
CA ASP A 450 -40.42 -14.04 10.74
C ASP A 450 -41.82 -14.50 11.14
N VAL A 451 -42.14 -15.73 10.78
CA VAL A 451 -43.32 -16.44 11.26
C VAL A 451 -42.86 -17.67 12.02
N LYS A 452 -43.15 -17.69 13.32
CA LYS A 452 -43.02 -18.87 14.19
C LYS A 452 -44.43 -19.37 14.55
N PRO A 453 -44.61 -20.64 14.93
CA PRO A 453 -45.89 -21.14 15.39
C PRO A 453 -46.45 -20.25 16.52
N GLY A 454 -47.61 -19.62 16.29
CA GLY A 454 -48.26 -18.73 17.26
C GLY A 454 -47.67 -17.32 17.40
N GLU A 455 -46.64 -16.95 16.64
CA GLU A 455 -45.97 -15.65 16.77
C GLU A 455 -45.46 -15.10 15.44
N LYS A 456 -45.81 -13.86 15.12
CA LYS A 456 -45.24 -13.11 13.99
C LYS A 456 -44.30 -12.04 14.53
N ARG A 457 -43.13 -11.89 13.91
CA ARG A 457 -42.12 -10.92 14.33
C ARG A 457 -41.66 -10.08 13.15
N LEU A 458 -41.54 -8.77 13.36
CA LEU A 458 -40.76 -7.90 12.49
C LEU A 458 -39.30 -7.98 12.95
N ARG A 459 -38.38 -8.22 12.02
CA ARG A 459 -36.95 -8.03 12.26
C ARG A 459 -36.65 -6.56 12.02
N ILE A 460 -35.95 -5.91 12.94
CA ILE A 460 -35.69 -4.47 12.89
C ILE A 460 -34.23 -4.17 13.19
N ALA A 461 -33.75 -3.01 12.75
CA ALA A 461 -32.52 -2.45 13.30
C ALA A 461 -32.70 -2.22 14.82
N PRO A 462 -31.61 -2.23 15.62
CA PRO A 462 -31.70 -2.04 17.06
C PRO A 462 -32.57 -0.82 17.43
N LEU A 463 -33.66 -1.07 18.15
CA LEU A 463 -34.69 -0.07 18.43
C LEU A 463 -34.15 1.06 19.30
N ASN A 464 -34.31 2.32 18.89
CA ASN A 464 -33.95 3.47 19.72
C ASN A 464 -35.18 3.99 20.49
N VAL A 465 -35.25 3.73 21.80
CA VAL A 465 -36.34 4.22 22.66
C VAL A 465 -35.78 5.21 23.66
N SER A 466 -36.50 6.31 23.90
CA SER A 466 -36.11 7.33 24.89
C SER A 466 -35.81 6.69 26.25
N VAL A 467 -34.61 6.94 26.79
CA VAL A 467 -34.18 6.49 28.13
C VAL A 467 -34.32 7.58 29.20
N ALA A 468 -34.95 8.73 28.90
CA ALA A 468 -35.15 9.80 29.87
C ALA A 468 -35.96 9.35 31.10
N THR A 469 -35.41 9.58 32.30
CA THR A 469 -35.85 8.99 33.59
C THR A 469 -36.62 9.92 34.53
N ASP A 470 -37.01 11.14 34.11
CA ASP A 470 -37.80 12.03 34.98
C ASP A 470 -39.15 11.38 35.35
N ALA A 471 -39.45 11.37 36.65
CA ALA A 471 -40.64 10.76 37.25
C ALA A 471 -41.97 11.32 36.73
N LYS A 472 -41.96 12.51 36.10
CA LYS A 472 -43.14 13.11 35.46
C LYS A 472 -43.37 12.64 34.01
N LEU A 473 -42.40 11.93 33.42
CA LEU A 473 -42.50 11.47 32.04
C LEU A 473 -43.37 10.20 31.95
N PRO A 474 -44.28 10.11 30.97
CA PRO A 474 -45.14 8.93 30.80
C PRO A 474 -44.33 7.69 30.39
N GLY A 475 -44.83 6.49 30.68
CA GLY A 475 -44.19 5.23 30.30
C GLY A 475 -42.90 4.90 31.07
N VAL A 476 -42.27 3.77 30.73
CA VAL A 476 -41.01 3.32 31.35
C VAL A 476 -39.84 3.67 30.44
N ALA A 477 -38.78 4.26 31.01
CA ALA A 477 -37.57 4.62 30.27
C ALA A 477 -37.00 3.42 29.49
N GLY A 478 -36.70 3.63 28.21
CA GLY A 478 -36.12 2.61 27.33
C GLY A 478 -37.06 1.47 26.96
N MET A 479 -38.38 1.58 27.18
CA MET A 479 -39.32 0.49 26.91
C MET A 479 -40.61 0.96 26.25
N VAL A 480 -41.04 0.22 25.23
CA VAL A 480 -42.37 0.28 24.65
C VAL A 480 -43.18 -0.91 25.18
N ARG A 481 -44.35 -0.64 25.75
CA ARG A 481 -45.22 -1.68 26.33
C ARG A 481 -45.97 -2.48 25.27
N SER A 482 -46.26 -3.73 25.61
CA SER A 482 -47.25 -4.54 24.92
C SER A 482 -48.60 -3.80 24.83
N GLY A 483 -49.31 -4.01 23.72
CA GLY A 483 -50.53 -3.28 23.36
C GLY A 483 -50.29 -1.98 22.58
N SER A 484 -49.06 -1.47 22.49
CA SER A 484 -48.74 -0.28 21.68
C SER A 484 -48.93 -0.57 20.19
N SER A 485 -49.45 0.41 19.43
CA SER A 485 -49.65 0.26 17.98
C SER A 485 -48.33 0.19 17.23
N VAL A 486 -48.30 -0.62 16.18
CA VAL A 486 -47.23 -0.68 15.19
C VAL A 486 -47.89 -0.44 13.84
N ASP A 487 -47.69 0.72 13.24
CA ASP A 487 -48.40 1.07 12.01
C ASP A 487 -47.54 1.90 11.06
N GLY A 488 -48.11 2.21 9.90
CA GLY A 488 -47.53 3.13 8.92
C GLY A 488 -48.15 4.51 8.97
N SER A 489 -48.64 4.95 10.14
CA SER A 489 -49.29 6.27 10.26
C SER A 489 -48.33 7.41 9.91
N ALA A 490 -48.92 8.55 9.58
CA ALA A 490 -48.16 9.77 9.35
C ALA A 490 -47.49 10.21 10.65
N VAL A 491 -46.17 10.39 10.61
CA VAL A 491 -45.37 10.91 11.71
C VAL A 491 -44.82 12.26 11.28
N SER A 492 -45.22 13.34 11.94
CA SER A 492 -44.72 14.68 11.65
C SER A 492 -43.49 14.97 12.51
N VAL A 493 -42.36 15.24 11.86
CA VAL A 493 -41.15 15.77 12.51
C VAL A 493 -40.84 17.12 11.90
N SER A 494 -40.82 18.17 12.72
CA SER A 494 -40.56 19.53 12.25
C SER A 494 -39.07 19.75 11.94
N THR A 495 -38.79 20.70 11.06
CA THR A 495 -37.40 21.12 10.77
C THR A 495 -36.68 21.56 12.05
N GLN A 496 -37.37 22.23 12.97
CA GLN A 496 -36.78 22.70 14.22
C GLN A 496 -36.41 21.52 15.14
N GLU A 497 -37.29 20.52 15.30
CA GLU A 497 -36.97 19.30 16.04
C GLU A 497 -35.76 18.57 15.46
N LEU A 498 -35.63 18.54 14.12
CA LEU A 498 -34.45 17.97 13.47
C LEU A 498 -33.18 18.79 13.73
N LEU A 499 -33.26 20.13 13.74
CA LEU A 499 -32.10 20.98 14.04
C LEU A 499 -31.66 20.82 15.51
N ASP A 500 -32.61 20.74 16.43
CA ASP A 500 -32.36 20.67 17.87
C ASP A 500 -32.05 19.24 18.35
N GLY A 501 -32.44 18.22 17.57
CA GLY A 501 -32.25 16.81 17.90
C GLY A 501 -33.21 16.24 18.94
N HIS A 502 -34.25 16.98 19.32
CA HIS A 502 -35.21 16.63 20.37
C HIS A 502 -36.64 16.94 19.92
N SER A 503 -37.62 16.22 20.48
CA SER A 503 -39.04 16.42 20.13
C SER A 503 -39.64 17.59 20.90
N ALA A 504 -40.50 18.35 20.23
CA ALA A 504 -41.30 19.40 20.84
C ALA A 504 -42.34 18.85 21.84
N ALA A 505 -42.69 17.56 21.73
CA ALA A 505 -43.56 16.87 22.68
C ALA A 505 -42.86 16.57 24.03
N GLY A 506 -41.53 16.66 24.08
CA GLY A 506 -40.71 16.42 25.25
C GLY A 506 -39.83 15.16 25.14
N PRO A 507 -38.92 14.96 26.12
CA PRO A 507 -37.86 13.95 26.04
C PRO A 507 -38.34 12.51 25.84
N GLN A 508 -39.56 12.20 26.29
CA GLN A 508 -40.18 10.89 26.11
C GLN A 508 -40.43 10.50 24.63
N ALA A 509 -40.50 11.49 23.74
CA ALA A 509 -40.78 11.31 22.31
C ALA A 509 -39.55 11.49 21.41
N ASP A 510 -38.36 11.73 21.99
CA ASP A 510 -37.12 11.97 21.22
C ASP A 510 -36.72 10.80 20.32
N GLY A 511 -37.15 9.58 20.63
CA GLY A 511 -36.83 8.37 19.86
C GLY A 511 -37.18 8.51 18.38
N VAL A 512 -38.29 9.17 18.05
CA VAL A 512 -38.70 9.43 16.67
C VAL A 512 -37.69 10.34 15.95
N VAL A 513 -37.34 11.49 16.57
CA VAL A 513 -36.43 12.49 15.98
C VAL A 513 -35.03 11.92 15.81
N GLN A 514 -34.51 11.25 16.84
CA GLN A 514 -33.18 10.66 16.84
C GLN A 514 -33.06 9.53 15.82
N GLU A 515 -34.09 8.70 15.62
CA GLU A 515 -34.05 7.64 14.61
C GLU A 515 -34.08 8.21 13.18
N VAL A 516 -34.81 9.31 12.92
CA VAL A 516 -34.76 10.03 11.63
C VAL A 516 -33.34 10.55 11.36
N ILE A 517 -32.70 11.15 12.37
CA ILE A 517 -31.33 11.66 12.27
C ILE A 517 -30.34 10.52 12.00
N ALA A 518 -30.42 9.43 12.78
CA ALA A 518 -29.55 8.27 12.66
C ALA A 518 -29.69 7.60 11.29
N LEU A 519 -30.92 7.40 10.81
CA LEU A 519 -31.17 6.81 9.49
C LEU A 519 -30.63 7.70 8.36
N GLY A 520 -30.84 9.01 8.44
CA GLY A 520 -30.27 9.96 7.49
C GLY A 520 -28.74 9.92 7.46
N GLY A 521 -28.10 9.86 8.62
CA GLY A 521 -26.64 9.72 8.75
C GLY A 521 -26.13 8.42 8.10
N LYS A 522 -26.79 7.29 8.38
CA LYS A 522 -26.43 5.97 7.83
C LYS A 522 -26.58 5.93 6.29
N LEU A 523 -27.63 6.54 5.76
CA LEU A 523 -27.82 6.65 4.31
C LEU A 523 -26.78 7.56 3.67
N ASN A 524 -26.44 8.69 4.30
CA ASN A 524 -25.37 9.58 3.83
C ASN A 524 -24.00 8.88 3.86
N LEU A 525 -23.72 8.06 4.88
CA LEU A 525 -22.48 7.29 4.98
C LEU A 525 -22.31 6.31 3.80
N ILE A 526 -23.37 5.61 3.40
CA ILE A 526 -23.33 4.65 2.29
C ILE A 526 -23.37 5.36 0.92
N LEU A 527 -24.36 6.25 0.72
CA LEU A 527 -24.68 6.82 -0.59
C LEU A 527 -23.94 8.14 -0.88
N GLY A 528 -23.46 8.83 0.16
CA GLY A 528 -22.99 10.21 0.06
C GLY A 528 -24.13 11.21 -0.09
N GLN A 529 -23.91 12.45 0.33
CA GLN A 529 -24.96 13.49 0.33
C GLN A 529 -25.57 13.77 -1.07
N GLY A 530 -24.78 13.59 -2.13
CA GLY A 530 -25.22 13.75 -3.52
C GLY A 530 -25.66 12.45 -4.21
N GLY A 531 -25.74 11.34 -3.48
CA GLY A 531 -26.03 10.00 -4.04
C GLY A 531 -24.85 9.26 -4.66
N GLY A 532 -23.70 9.92 -4.79
CA GLY A 532 -22.41 9.30 -5.11
C GLY A 532 -22.42 8.46 -6.40
N ALA A 533 -21.59 7.42 -6.44
CA ALA A 533 -21.50 6.49 -7.58
C ALA A 533 -22.77 5.65 -7.80
N LEU A 534 -23.56 5.44 -6.75
CA LEU A 534 -24.81 4.71 -6.86
C LEU A 534 -25.94 5.57 -7.44
N GLY A 535 -25.82 6.90 -7.52
CA GLY A 535 -26.85 7.77 -8.10
C GLY A 535 -28.22 7.67 -7.41
N LEU A 536 -28.25 7.22 -6.14
CA LEU A 536 -29.44 7.18 -5.30
C LEU A 536 -29.25 8.24 -4.21
N VAL A 537 -29.95 9.37 -4.34
CA VAL A 537 -29.76 10.52 -3.44
C VAL A 537 -30.48 10.26 -2.11
N PRO A 538 -29.78 10.29 -0.97
CA PRO A 538 -30.41 10.17 0.33
C PRO A 538 -31.28 11.41 0.64
N PRO A 539 -32.38 11.26 1.40
CA PRO A 539 -33.20 12.39 1.79
C PRO A 539 -32.43 13.41 2.65
N ALA A 540 -32.62 14.70 2.37
CA ALA A 540 -31.98 15.76 3.14
C ALA A 540 -32.64 15.91 4.52
N VAL A 541 -31.96 15.44 5.57
CA VAL A 541 -32.33 15.71 6.95
C VAL A 541 -31.73 17.07 7.34
N ALA A 542 -32.55 17.99 7.86
CA ALA A 542 -32.07 19.29 8.32
C ALA A 542 -30.94 19.10 9.35
N THR A 543 -29.85 19.86 9.23
CA THR A 543 -28.69 19.74 10.12
C THR A 543 -28.24 21.12 10.62
N PRO A 544 -27.74 21.21 11.86
CA PRO A 544 -27.14 22.45 12.34
C PRO A 544 -25.85 22.72 11.54
N TYR A 545 -25.66 23.97 11.14
CA TYR A 545 -24.45 24.45 10.44
C TYR A 545 -24.09 23.61 9.21
N ALA A 546 -25.06 23.37 8.32
CA ALA A 546 -24.86 22.59 7.11
C ALA A 546 -23.62 23.06 6.31
N GLY A 547 -22.72 22.12 6.02
CA GLY A 547 -21.50 22.37 5.25
C GLY A 547 -20.33 22.96 6.04
N GLN A 548 -20.47 23.25 7.34
CA GLN A 548 -19.36 23.71 8.17
C GLN A 548 -18.46 22.55 8.63
N THR A 549 -17.19 22.90 8.87
CA THR A 549 -16.17 22.04 9.46
C THR A 549 -15.76 22.65 10.79
N PHE A 550 -15.73 21.84 11.84
CA PHE A 550 -15.37 22.27 13.18
C PHE A 550 -14.00 21.70 13.56
N LYS A 551 -13.17 22.49 14.24
CA LYS A 551 -11.88 22.03 14.75
C LYS A 551 -12.07 21.33 16.09
N LEU A 552 -11.35 20.23 16.27
CA LEU A 552 -11.30 19.49 17.53
C LEU A 552 -9.95 19.70 18.21
N LEU A 553 -9.95 19.68 19.54
CA LEU A 553 -8.74 19.71 20.33
C LEU A 553 -8.04 18.34 20.25
N PRO A 554 -6.78 18.26 19.74
CA PRO A 554 -6.02 17.02 19.75
C PRO A 554 -5.40 16.74 21.13
N PRO A 555 -5.04 15.47 21.44
CA PRO A 555 -5.22 14.29 20.60
C PRO A 555 -6.65 13.72 20.68
N VAL A 556 -7.10 13.12 19.59
CA VAL A 556 -8.30 12.25 19.59
C VAL A 556 -7.81 10.80 19.59
N GLU A 557 -7.94 10.15 20.74
CA GLU A 557 -7.48 8.78 20.96
C GLU A 557 -8.38 7.74 20.28
N VAL A 558 -7.81 6.58 19.97
CA VAL A 558 -8.59 5.41 19.54
C VAL A 558 -9.58 5.02 20.64
N GLY A 559 -10.86 4.91 20.28
CA GLY A 559 -11.93 4.59 21.24
C GLY A 559 -12.29 5.73 22.19
N ALA A 560 -11.94 6.98 21.88
CA ALA A 560 -12.36 8.13 22.67
C ALA A 560 -13.89 8.18 22.81
N THR A 561 -14.36 8.37 24.03
CA THR A 561 -15.80 8.49 24.36
C THR A 561 -16.27 9.94 24.37
N ARG A 562 -15.34 10.90 24.32
CA ARG A 562 -15.59 12.33 24.32
C ARG A 562 -14.71 13.03 23.30
N LEU A 563 -15.25 14.02 22.61
CA LEU A 563 -14.51 14.96 21.76
C LEU A 563 -14.72 16.37 22.29
N PHE A 564 -13.70 17.21 22.16
CA PHE A 564 -13.73 18.60 22.59
C PHE A 564 -13.54 19.51 21.39
N LEU A 565 -14.42 20.51 21.24
CA LEU A 565 -14.27 21.52 20.20
C LEU A 565 -13.20 22.56 20.56
N ASP A 566 -12.43 22.96 19.56
CA ASP A 566 -11.50 24.09 19.63
C ASP A 566 -12.28 25.41 19.50
N GLY A 567 -12.93 25.78 20.61
CA GLY A 567 -13.76 26.97 20.77
C GLY A 567 -15.24 26.79 20.41
N ILE A 568 -16.09 27.62 21.01
CA ILE A 568 -17.53 27.67 20.73
C ILE A 568 -17.75 28.45 19.42
N PRO A 569 -18.49 27.90 18.44
CA PRO A 569 -18.79 28.64 17.21
C PRO A 569 -19.55 29.94 17.53
N PRO A 570 -19.17 31.09 16.95
CA PRO A 570 -19.70 32.40 17.33
C PRO A 570 -21.22 32.58 17.06
N ALA A 571 -21.80 31.71 16.23
CA ALA A 571 -23.23 31.68 15.93
C ALA A 571 -24.05 30.76 16.87
N SER A 572 -23.39 30.06 17.79
CA SER A 572 -24.00 29.03 18.63
C SER A 572 -24.30 29.56 20.03
N THR A 573 -25.52 30.04 20.25
CA THR A 573 -25.98 30.39 21.61
C THR A 573 -26.32 29.14 22.45
N SER A 574 -26.44 27.95 21.84
CA SER A 574 -26.81 26.69 22.50
C SER A 574 -25.71 25.61 22.49
N GLY A 575 -24.59 25.82 21.79
CA GLY A 575 -23.52 24.81 21.65
C GLY A 575 -23.85 23.63 20.72
N GLN A 576 -25.04 23.58 20.09
CA GLN A 576 -25.50 22.44 19.27
C GLN A 576 -24.80 22.35 17.91
N VAL A 577 -23.53 21.92 17.93
CA VAL A 577 -22.75 21.60 16.74
C VAL A 577 -23.06 20.22 16.16
N ALA A 578 -23.72 19.38 16.95
CA ALA A 578 -24.09 18.00 16.69
C ALA A 578 -25.34 17.63 17.51
N ARG A 579 -25.97 16.50 17.16
CA ARG A 579 -27.23 16.05 17.76
C ARG A 579 -27.16 14.59 18.22
N PRO A 580 -27.92 14.20 19.24
CA PRO A 580 -28.06 12.80 19.63
C PRO A 580 -28.43 11.89 18.45
N GLY A 581 -27.72 10.78 18.29
CA GLY A 581 -27.91 9.81 17.21
C GLY A 581 -27.29 10.21 15.87
N GLU A 582 -26.67 11.39 15.77
CA GLU A 582 -26.02 11.84 14.54
C GLU A 582 -24.71 11.11 14.27
N LEU A 583 -24.50 10.74 13.00
CA LEU A 583 -23.21 10.25 12.50
C LEU A 583 -22.40 11.41 11.93
N LEU A 584 -21.14 11.51 12.35
CA LEU A 584 -20.20 12.55 11.92
C LEU A 584 -18.88 11.93 11.47
N LEU A 585 -18.15 12.65 10.63
CA LEU A 585 -16.80 12.29 10.20
C LEU A 585 -15.77 12.97 11.09
N VAL A 586 -14.79 12.22 11.55
CA VAL A 586 -13.61 12.75 12.26
C VAL A 586 -12.41 12.58 11.35
N ARG A 587 -11.75 13.67 10.99
CA ARG A 587 -10.60 13.68 10.06
C ARG A 587 -9.40 14.37 10.69
N GLY A 588 -8.21 13.79 10.57
CA GLY A 588 -6.97 14.37 11.06
C GLY A 588 -5.75 13.53 10.69
N ALA A 589 -4.56 14.01 11.05
CA ALA A 589 -3.31 13.29 10.87
C ALA A 589 -2.86 12.59 12.17
N ASP A 590 -2.30 11.39 12.04
CA ASP A 590 -1.59 10.69 13.11
C ASP A 590 -0.17 11.26 13.32
N ASP A 591 0.57 10.64 14.23
CA ASP A 591 1.96 10.98 14.58
C ASP A 591 2.95 10.73 13.43
N GLU A 592 2.67 9.77 12.57
CA GLU A 592 3.43 9.49 11.33
C GLU A 592 3.11 10.47 10.19
N GLY A 593 2.09 11.34 10.35
CA GLY A 593 1.65 12.29 9.33
C GLY A 593 0.73 11.69 8.27
N THR A 594 0.18 10.50 8.52
CA THR A 594 -0.85 9.86 7.71
C THR A 594 -2.22 10.44 8.06
N TRP A 595 -2.98 10.81 7.04
CA TRP A 595 -4.30 11.42 7.21
C TRP A 595 -5.39 10.35 7.21
N TRP A 596 -6.23 10.34 8.24
CA TRP A 596 -7.30 9.37 8.43
C TRP A 596 -8.67 10.05 8.47
N GLN A 597 -9.70 9.32 8.06
CA GLN A 597 -11.10 9.69 8.23
C GLN A 597 -11.87 8.54 8.87
N GLY A 598 -12.30 8.78 10.11
CA GLY A 598 -13.15 7.91 10.91
C GLY A 598 -14.60 8.37 10.99
N VAL A 599 -15.41 7.60 11.71
CA VAL A 599 -16.84 7.84 11.92
C VAL A 599 -17.13 7.87 13.41
N ALA A 600 -17.84 8.90 13.86
CA ALA A 600 -18.29 9.08 15.23
C ALA A 600 -19.83 9.04 15.30
N THR A 601 -20.37 8.32 16.27
CA THR A 601 -21.81 8.34 16.58
C THR A 601 -22.03 9.15 17.85
N VAL A 602 -22.77 10.25 17.74
CA VAL A 602 -23.00 11.18 18.84
C VAL A 602 -24.07 10.64 19.78
N ASP A 603 -23.81 10.68 21.07
CA ASP A 603 -24.80 10.42 22.12
C ASP A 603 -25.44 11.71 22.61
N THR A 604 -24.62 12.61 23.14
CA THR A 604 -25.05 13.91 23.69
C THR A 604 -24.04 15.00 23.37
N VAL A 605 -24.51 16.25 23.42
CA VAL A 605 -23.69 17.45 23.27
C VAL A 605 -24.08 18.43 24.35
N ASP A 606 -23.07 18.95 25.04
CA ASP A 606 -23.29 19.90 26.13
C ASP A 606 -22.10 20.87 26.28
N VAL A 607 -22.41 22.05 26.79
CA VAL A 607 -21.42 23.09 27.08
C VAL A 607 -21.08 23.03 28.56
N ARG A 608 -19.79 22.90 28.88
CA ARG A 608 -19.28 22.77 30.25
C ARG A 608 -18.12 23.73 30.48
N THR A 609 -17.87 24.08 31.73
CA THR A 609 -16.59 24.72 32.09
C THR A 609 -15.45 23.68 32.05
N GLY A 610 -14.22 24.13 31.81
CA GLY A 610 -13.03 23.27 31.82
C GLY A 610 -12.89 22.46 33.11
N ALA A 611 -13.21 23.05 34.27
CA ALA A 611 -13.24 22.35 35.56
C ALA A 611 -14.29 21.23 35.60
N ALA A 612 -15.51 21.47 35.10
CA ALA A 612 -16.59 20.48 35.08
C ALA A 612 -16.32 19.34 34.09
N ALA A 613 -15.63 19.63 32.97
CA ALA A 613 -15.21 18.60 32.03
C ALA A 613 -14.18 17.63 32.64
N ARG A 614 -13.23 18.15 33.44
CA ARG A 614 -12.21 17.36 34.16
C ARG A 614 -12.74 16.57 35.35
N ALA A 615 -13.76 17.07 36.04
CA ALA A 615 -14.31 16.41 37.22
C ALA A 615 -14.92 15.02 36.91
N ASP A 616 -15.33 14.79 35.65
CA ASP A 616 -15.88 13.52 35.15
C ASP A 616 -14.79 12.53 34.66
N ASP A 617 -13.50 12.77 34.92
CA ASP A 617 -12.34 11.96 34.46
C ASP A 617 -12.21 10.57 35.14
N GLU A 618 -13.30 9.83 35.35
CA GLU A 618 -13.25 8.39 35.68
C GLU A 618 -13.13 7.47 34.43
N VAL A 619 -13.07 8.03 33.21
CA VAL A 619 -13.13 7.29 31.93
C VAL A 619 -11.90 7.55 31.03
N THR A 620 -11.59 6.59 30.16
CA THR A 620 -10.42 6.41 29.26
C THR A 620 -10.00 7.57 28.33
N THR A 621 -10.62 8.75 28.38
CA THR A 621 -10.24 9.93 27.55
C THR A 621 -9.99 11.13 28.45
N PRO A 622 -8.72 11.45 28.80
CA PRO A 622 -8.41 12.58 29.67
C PRO A 622 -8.80 13.90 28.99
N THR A 623 -9.30 14.84 29.78
CA THR A 623 -9.64 16.19 29.28
C THR A 623 -8.36 16.92 28.84
N PRO A 624 -8.31 17.56 27.65
CA PRO A 624 -7.12 18.24 27.17
C PRO A 624 -6.67 19.37 28.11
N LEU A 625 -5.35 19.57 28.24
CA LEU A 625 -4.73 20.59 29.10
C LEU A 625 -5.07 22.05 28.74
N CYS A 626 -5.66 22.29 27.59
CA CYS A 626 -5.83 23.63 27.02
C CYS A 626 -7.01 24.45 27.58
N CYS A 627 -7.95 23.84 28.31
CA CYS A 627 -9.16 24.55 28.76
C CYS A 627 -8.93 25.16 30.14
N GLU A 628 -8.94 26.48 30.33
CA GLU A 628 -8.88 27.04 31.70
C GLU A 628 -10.10 26.59 32.54
N ASP A 629 -10.00 26.61 33.87
CA ASP A 629 -11.06 26.08 34.76
C ASP A 629 -12.44 26.72 34.50
N ASP A 630 -12.46 28.01 34.14
CA ASP A 630 -13.66 28.81 33.87
C ASP A 630 -14.01 28.90 32.37
N GLU A 631 -13.21 28.33 31.47
CA GLU A 631 -13.45 28.40 30.02
C GLU A 631 -14.59 27.47 29.62
N GLU A 632 -15.55 27.98 28.83
CA GLU A 632 -16.64 27.16 28.29
C GLU A 632 -16.15 26.33 27.09
N VAL A 633 -16.35 25.02 27.16
CA VAL A 633 -15.94 24.04 26.17
C VAL A 633 -17.16 23.24 25.74
N VAL A 634 -17.30 23.00 24.44
CA VAL A 634 -18.31 22.07 23.93
C VAL A 634 -17.77 20.66 24.00
N VAL A 635 -18.45 19.81 24.77
CA VAL A 635 -18.15 18.39 24.92
C VAL A 635 -19.14 17.60 24.08
N ILE A 636 -18.63 16.72 23.22
CA ILE A 636 -19.42 15.81 22.40
C ILE A 636 -19.19 14.40 22.95
N THR A 637 -20.19 13.85 23.61
CA THR A 637 -20.14 12.47 24.11
C THR A 637 -20.52 11.51 22.99
N LEU A 638 -19.74 10.45 22.81
CA LEU A 638 -19.87 9.49 21.72
C LEU A 638 -20.39 8.14 22.22
N ARG A 639 -21.25 7.52 21.41
CA ARG A 639 -21.60 6.09 21.56
C ARG A 639 -20.53 5.18 21.00
N ASP A 640 -19.92 5.61 19.89
CA ASP A 640 -18.92 4.86 19.15
C ASP A 640 -18.02 5.80 18.36
N LEU A 641 -16.74 5.43 18.22
CA LEU A 641 -15.74 6.12 17.42
C LEU A 641 -14.85 5.09 16.71
N GLN A 642 -14.91 5.08 15.39
CA GLN A 642 -14.14 4.17 14.56
C GLN A 642 -12.92 4.89 13.99
N LEU A 643 -11.77 4.71 14.64
CA LEU A 643 -10.46 5.21 14.22
C LEU A 643 -9.40 4.12 14.41
N PRO A 644 -8.44 3.96 13.49
CA PRO A 644 -7.38 2.96 13.59
C PRO A 644 -6.17 3.47 14.39
N LYS A 645 -5.96 4.79 14.43
CA LYS A 645 -4.85 5.47 15.10
C LYS A 645 -5.33 6.77 15.72
N SER A 646 -4.61 7.24 16.74
CA SER A 646 -4.88 8.52 17.40
C SER A 646 -4.54 9.67 16.48
N LEU A 647 -5.40 10.70 16.45
CA LEU A 647 -5.22 11.87 15.61
C LEU A 647 -4.65 13.02 16.42
N VAL A 648 -3.46 13.49 16.05
CA VAL A 648 -2.70 14.48 16.83
C VAL A 648 -2.63 15.85 16.16
N ARG A 649 -3.00 15.96 14.88
CA ARG A 649 -2.87 17.22 14.12
C ARG A 649 -4.00 17.42 13.11
N GLY A 650 -4.42 18.68 12.96
CA GLY A 650 -5.42 19.08 11.97
C GLY A 650 -6.78 18.41 12.15
N VAL A 651 -7.13 18.07 13.40
CA VAL A 651 -8.31 17.25 13.70
C VAL A 651 -9.59 18.06 13.54
N THR A 652 -10.54 17.51 12.78
CA THR A 652 -11.78 18.18 12.40
C THR A 652 -12.99 17.26 12.46
N LEU A 653 -14.14 17.85 12.77
CA LEU A 653 -15.46 17.22 12.77
C LEU A 653 -16.28 17.74 11.59
N ARG A 654 -16.85 16.84 10.79
CA ARG A 654 -17.44 17.16 9.48
C ARG A 654 -18.69 16.33 9.16
N ARG A 655 -19.43 16.76 8.14
CA ARG A 655 -20.63 16.11 7.59
C ARG A 655 -20.52 15.80 6.09
N ASP A 656 -19.37 16.00 5.46
CA ASP A 656 -19.18 15.93 4.01
C ASP A 656 -19.02 14.49 3.47
N PHE A 657 -19.97 13.61 3.82
CA PHE A 657 -20.01 12.23 3.37
C PHE A 657 -20.02 12.13 1.83
N LYS A 658 -18.98 11.49 1.29
CA LYS A 658 -18.86 11.23 -0.16
C LYS A 658 -19.55 9.94 -0.58
N GLY A 659 -19.83 9.05 0.36
CA GLY A 659 -20.33 7.71 0.08
C GLY A 659 -19.25 6.81 -0.54
N PHE A 660 -19.71 5.64 -0.97
CA PHE A 660 -18.86 4.61 -1.57
C PHE A 660 -19.54 4.00 -2.79
N GLY A 661 -18.74 3.53 -3.75
CA GLY A 661 -19.25 2.75 -4.86
C GLY A 661 -19.59 1.32 -4.45
N GLY A 662 -20.37 0.66 -5.30
CA GLY A 662 -20.77 -0.72 -5.08
C GLY A 662 -19.59 -1.67 -4.86
N PRO A 663 -18.57 -1.66 -5.75
CA PRO A 663 -17.40 -2.52 -5.62
C PRO A 663 -16.71 -2.45 -4.25
N SER A 664 -16.40 -1.24 -3.75
CA SER A 664 -15.73 -1.09 -2.45
C SER A 664 -16.63 -1.50 -1.28
N LEU A 665 -17.94 -1.21 -1.35
CA LEU A 665 -18.92 -1.69 -0.36
C LEU A 665 -19.03 -3.23 -0.34
N ALA A 666 -18.83 -3.87 -1.49
CA ALA A 666 -18.91 -5.32 -1.61
C ALA A 666 -17.66 -6.00 -1.07
N THR A 667 -16.47 -5.53 -1.45
CA THR A 667 -15.19 -6.10 -0.98
C THR A 667 -14.88 -5.70 0.46
N GLY A 668 -15.37 -4.55 0.92
CA GLY A 668 -14.99 -3.95 2.20
C GLY A 668 -13.59 -3.31 2.17
N VAL A 669 -13.02 -3.13 0.97
CA VAL A 669 -11.68 -2.56 0.74
C VAL A 669 -11.81 -1.34 -0.16
N MET A 670 -11.01 -0.31 0.08
CA MET A 670 -10.97 0.89 -0.74
C MET A 670 -10.34 0.57 -2.11
N LEU A 671 -11.22 0.21 -3.06
CA LEU A 671 -10.80 -0.16 -4.40
C LEU A 671 -10.28 1.06 -5.19
N PRO A 672 -9.34 0.82 -6.12
CA PRO A 672 -8.74 1.86 -6.93
C PRO A 672 -9.77 2.45 -7.89
N ILE A 673 -9.56 3.69 -8.35
CA ILE A 673 -10.55 4.41 -9.18
C ILE A 673 -10.88 3.70 -10.49
N GLU A 674 -9.95 2.86 -10.99
CA GLU A 674 -10.11 2.03 -12.18
C GLU A 674 -11.13 0.89 -11.98
N LEU A 675 -11.33 0.44 -10.73
CA LEU A 675 -12.30 -0.60 -10.37
C LEU A 675 -13.55 -0.02 -9.71
N ASP A 676 -13.39 1.09 -9.00
CA ASP A 676 -14.48 1.82 -8.37
C ASP A 676 -14.32 3.34 -8.58
N PRO A 677 -14.86 3.89 -9.66
CA PRO A 677 -14.86 5.33 -9.89
C PRO A 677 -15.55 6.13 -8.76
N GLY A 678 -16.32 5.46 -7.90
CA GLY A 678 -17.06 6.04 -6.78
C GLY A 678 -16.23 6.33 -5.53
N THR A 679 -15.05 5.74 -5.38
CA THR A 679 -14.13 6.07 -4.29
C THR A 679 -13.37 7.35 -4.62
N ALA A 680 -14.05 8.48 -4.43
CA ALA A 680 -13.41 9.78 -4.58
C ALA A 680 -12.20 9.90 -3.63
N ASN A 681 -11.03 10.23 -4.20
CA ASN A 681 -9.84 10.57 -3.43
C ASN A 681 -10.08 11.89 -2.70
N ILE A 682 -10.11 11.83 -1.37
CA ILE A 682 -10.09 13.02 -0.53
C ILE A 682 -8.63 13.38 -0.29
N THR A 683 -8.30 14.66 -0.49
CA THR A 683 -6.97 15.19 -0.22
C THR A 683 -7.06 16.36 0.74
N GLU A 684 -5.99 16.55 1.52
CA GLU A 684 -5.79 17.64 2.46
C GLU A 684 -4.44 18.30 2.19
N GLN A 685 -4.33 19.60 2.46
CA GLN A 685 -3.05 20.32 2.38
C GLN A 685 -2.39 20.31 3.75
N ASP A 686 -1.15 19.83 3.81
CA ASP A 686 -0.41 19.68 5.04
C ASP A 686 1.04 20.12 4.86
N GLY A 687 1.42 21.24 5.48
CA GLY A 687 2.76 21.81 5.32
C GLY A 687 3.12 22.15 3.87
N GLY A 688 2.13 22.45 3.02
CA GLY A 688 2.32 22.69 1.58
C GLY A 688 2.40 21.42 0.72
N VAL A 689 2.24 20.24 1.32
CA VAL A 689 2.18 18.95 0.62
C VAL A 689 0.73 18.49 0.55
N THR A 690 0.30 18.03 -0.63
CA THR A 690 -1.01 17.40 -0.78
C THR A 690 -0.94 15.99 -0.22
N LYS A 691 -1.69 15.73 0.84
CA LYS A 691 -1.81 14.43 1.48
C LYS A 691 -3.16 13.81 1.14
N THR A 692 -3.16 12.51 0.92
CA THR A 692 -4.36 11.74 0.66
C THR A 692 -4.94 11.25 1.97
N VAL A 693 -6.26 11.40 2.15
CA VAL A 693 -6.98 10.93 3.34
C VAL A 693 -7.40 9.48 3.15
N LEU A 694 -7.01 8.62 4.11
CA LEU A 694 -7.41 7.23 4.19
C LEU A 694 -8.82 7.13 4.76
N ARG A 695 -9.72 6.48 4.02
CA ARG A 695 -11.16 6.37 4.31
C ARG A 695 -11.59 4.95 4.67
N ASP A 696 -10.64 4.04 4.84
CA ASP A 696 -10.85 2.64 5.20
C ASP A 696 -11.70 2.49 6.48
N PRO A 697 -11.53 3.31 7.54
CA PRO A 697 -12.41 3.28 8.70
C PRO A 697 -13.86 3.69 8.37
N GLU A 698 -14.05 4.72 7.55
CA GLU A 698 -15.37 5.13 7.06
C GLU A 698 -16.03 4.05 6.20
N LEU A 699 -15.26 3.38 5.32
CA LEU A 699 -15.76 2.26 4.51
C LEU A 699 -16.19 1.08 5.39
N ARG A 700 -15.40 0.77 6.43
CA ARG A 700 -15.72 -0.29 7.39
C ARG A 700 -17.04 0.01 8.10
N ALA A 701 -17.22 1.25 8.58
CA ALA A 701 -18.48 1.70 9.18
C ALA A 701 -19.67 1.55 8.19
N ALA A 702 -19.49 1.99 6.94
CA ALA A 702 -20.51 1.88 5.90
C ALA A 702 -20.88 0.42 5.58
N THR A 703 -19.87 -0.45 5.50
CA THR A 703 -20.04 -1.89 5.24
C THR A 703 -20.75 -2.57 6.39
N THR A 704 -20.45 -2.20 7.65
CA THR A 704 -21.15 -2.70 8.84
C THR A 704 -22.62 -2.30 8.83
N VAL A 705 -22.93 -1.03 8.51
CA VAL A 705 -24.33 -0.59 8.36
C VAL A 705 -25.04 -1.39 7.28
N LEU A 706 -24.43 -1.54 6.10
CA LEU A 706 -25.00 -2.30 4.99
C LEU A 706 -25.27 -3.76 5.38
N LYS A 707 -24.27 -4.46 5.96
CA LYS A 707 -24.42 -5.86 6.42
C LYS A 707 -25.52 -6.00 7.47
N SER A 708 -25.59 -5.06 8.42
CA SER A 708 -26.65 -5.04 9.43
C SER A 708 -28.04 -4.96 8.80
N TRP A 709 -28.21 -4.16 7.75
CA TRP A 709 -29.48 -4.03 7.04
C TRP A 709 -29.85 -5.24 6.18
N LEU A 710 -28.85 -6.02 5.76
CA LEU A 710 -29.07 -7.28 5.05
C LEU A 710 -29.38 -8.45 6.00
N GLY A 711 -29.29 -8.24 7.31
CA GLY A 711 -29.50 -9.30 8.30
C GLY A 711 -28.37 -10.34 8.33
N VAL A 712 -27.19 -9.97 7.85
CA VAL A 712 -25.96 -10.77 7.96
C VAL A 712 -25.31 -10.41 9.30
N PRO A 713 -24.98 -11.39 10.17
CA PRO A 713 -24.25 -11.09 11.40
C PRO A 713 -22.92 -10.41 11.06
N THR A 714 -22.69 -9.25 11.69
CA THR A 714 -21.49 -8.41 11.54
C THR A 714 -20.32 -8.94 12.33
#